data_AF-A0A9P9PJF4-F1
#
_entry.id   AF-A0A9P9PJF4-F1
#
_cell.length_a   1.000
_cell.length_b   1.000
_cell.length_c   1.000
_cell.angle_alpha   90.00
_cell.angle_beta   90.00
_cell.angle_gamma   90.00
#
_symmetry.space_group_name_H-M   'P 1'
#
loop_
_entity.id
_entity.type
_entity.pdbx_description
1 polymer ?
#
loop_
_entity_poly.entity_id
_entity_poly.type
_entity_poly.pdbx_seq_one_letter_code
_entity_poly.pdbx_strand_id
1 'polypeptide(L)'
;MKWSALASVAVLPLASAHGFTQGEYASGAVMDLMMSSKEAAWAKHRAAGDYDSKKWMGFDKKRSNKDKIECKNGRAEAVKGDADQTYKCKNIDMYDFKTHAELGDPVGDGSGSWGWTHKGREFIAIGQTYGAAFAEVTKKGQLEYLGRLPAQNDSVIWREMQVLKDTLVIGSEGIGHGIQFFDMKKLLNLKPESPKTFDIKTDIAWVNLTQGIAGRSHTVRANEEKNYVAAFGCGGRPGRNDTCAGGPIYINTDDITKPYVEGCSPQDGYTHDAQCIVYRGPHKKYYNRDICYGYNEDTLTIYDVTNKKGVGAGSIISRTPYTGASYTHQGWVIDEFWQTHLVMDDELDEGQIDPNRTAAGSLAKDGYAVTYIWDIQNLEAPKVTGYYKATTRMVDHNQFVIDGLAFQSNYQSGLRILDVSSIPKFPDGSKVEEIAYFDVFPGDDAQPGGGDALWDAGTWSHFTFPSGYTVINTIDRGAFVVKPKWGSIVAYYAPFLNATESRPNELPLLGPVQIAPHRHTCRYCRQICIAISHDISKQSGLLIRLSLTFQQVAQAKARSCPLLEGAHDASTAALDVRILSQLQTFFDIFSVSSDLHTLTGCSTFAARVRYFVLGLSNRPFHLRLGQLSSESGGTLRARVLYTSWRLFEFEISADQGSEESSASRGVINCITDDPAADYVRERPITTEAVSQQTLAKAQTWLHECQNDRMLHPDCAPENSGFVPTRLIEIQQRVDGSIVLRIVQTAKDHLVLWACLSYCWGGDQPAKTTRANITERLDMLLLTDLPRTIKDAIIVASSLQIRYLWIDALCIIQDDADDVAHEIATMPEIYMHGTCTISASRASTSTEGFLQGHEVDGIHHKPVSLRVKLPNGGAGLISLSNSGSEYRSEKEPIHKRAWCYQERILSPRIIDFGHTQIQWICKSKRPADGGRVDRAATTDALIVGTLKALSQRELLNAWSNIVWKYTRRDITFAGDKLLAISAVAAYYAPLLACDYVAGHWREMLALQLAWIVGQPKFPQPSVYVAPSWSWASVADSVYWDMIDERVPAIEILDCQVQLSRPSAPFGAVSDGFVKLRGQICEMTWYLNRDSKQVQVEAGKISFMADRATAEELPSYESTLFQGWVDRDALRPDWDQDPHASMQVSCLKLRERSQKGDTLCVFLVPALEAPGAFRRIASFRMVDALYRDDPPLEIGVFSDCAWRDIQII
;
A
#
# COMPACT_ATOMS: atom_id res chain seq x y z
N MET A 1 -21.98 -44.36 39.24
CA MET A 1 -21.92 -43.54 40.47
C MET A 1 -20.48 -43.17 40.78
N LYS A 2 -20.15 -41.88 40.81
CA LYS A 2 -19.27 -41.22 41.80
C LYS A 2 -19.39 -39.70 41.56
N TRP A 3 -19.42 -38.91 42.63
CA TRP A 3 -19.69 -37.46 42.59
C TRP A 3 -18.49 -36.69 43.17
N SER A 4 -18.08 -35.63 42.48
CA SER A 4 -17.12 -34.59 42.91
C SER A 4 -17.05 -33.55 41.76
N ALA A 5 -17.97 -32.61 41.59
CA ALA A 5 -18.55 -31.61 42.51
C ALA A 5 -17.58 -30.47 42.87
N LEU A 6 -18.01 -29.25 42.54
CA LEU A 6 -17.50 -27.93 42.95
C LEU A 6 -16.07 -27.53 42.53
N ALA A 7 -16.00 -26.92 41.34
CA ALA A 7 -15.05 -25.84 41.03
C ALA A 7 -15.81 -24.68 40.34
N SER A 8 -16.89 -24.22 40.97
CA SER A 8 -17.70 -23.09 40.51
C SER A 8 -16.97 -21.76 40.73
N VAL A 9 -16.02 -21.45 39.84
CA VAL A 9 -15.51 -20.09 39.68
C VAL A 9 -16.70 -19.20 39.30
N ALA A 10 -16.82 -18.05 39.95
CA ALA A 10 -18.01 -17.22 39.81
C ALA A 10 -18.12 -16.59 38.42
N VAL A 11 -18.93 -17.22 37.55
CA VAL A 11 -19.72 -16.46 36.59
C VAL A 11 -20.62 -15.54 37.40
N LEU A 12 -20.17 -14.29 37.60
CA LEU A 12 -21.07 -13.21 37.97
C LEU A 12 -22.15 -13.18 36.89
N PRO A 13 -23.45 -13.25 37.25
CA PRO A 13 -24.49 -13.11 36.25
C PRO A 13 -24.41 -11.69 35.68
N LEU A 14 -23.99 -11.59 34.41
CA LEU A 14 -24.35 -10.45 33.56
C LEU A 14 -25.87 -10.49 33.43
N ALA A 15 -26.54 -9.80 34.35
CA ALA A 15 -27.97 -9.87 34.54
C ALA A 15 -28.69 -9.18 33.37
N SER A 16 -28.99 -9.97 32.33
CA SER A 16 -29.87 -9.63 31.21
C SER A 16 -29.62 -8.23 30.61
N ALA A 17 -28.49 -8.06 29.95
CA ALA A 17 -28.17 -6.87 29.15
C ALA A 17 -28.74 -6.92 27.70
N HIS A 18 -29.60 -7.89 27.40
CA HIS A 18 -30.25 -8.10 26.11
C HIS A 18 -31.65 -7.48 26.10
N GLY A 19 -32.13 -7.02 24.94
CA GLY A 19 -33.50 -6.52 24.79
C GLY A 19 -34.58 -7.62 24.74
N PHE A 20 -34.19 -8.82 24.32
CA PHE A 20 -35.07 -9.97 24.13
C PHE A 20 -34.59 -11.17 24.96
N THR A 21 -35.48 -12.12 25.24
CA THR A 21 -35.10 -13.33 25.98
C THR A 21 -34.46 -14.38 25.05
N GLN A 22 -33.56 -15.21 25.59
CA GLN A 22 -32.97 -16.32 24.82
C GLN A 22 -34.00 -17.29 24.22
N GLY A 23 -35.18 -17.42 24.84
CA GLY A 23 -36.29 -18.21 24.28
C GLY A 23 -36.91 -17.56 23.03
N GLU A 24 -36.94 -16.23 22.94
CA GLU A 24 -37.47 -15.51 21.78
C GLU A 24 -36.52 -15.61 20.58
N TYR A 25 -35.21 -15.40 20.78
CA TYR A 25 -34.17 -15.70 19.79
C TYR A 25 -34.24 -17.17 19.34
N ALA A 26 -34.16 -18.13 20.27
CA ALA A 26 -34.19 -19.56 19.93
C ALA A 26 -35.48 -19.99 19.19
N SER A 27 -36.61 -19.33 19.43
CA SER A 27 -37.87 -19.61 18.72
C SER A 27 -37.97 -19.03 17.31
N GLY A 28 -37.20 -17.98 17.00
CA GLY A 28 -37.33 -17.16 15.78
C GLY A 28 -38.34 -15.99 15.89
N ALA A 29 -38.76 -15.62 17.10
CA ALA A 29 -39.74 -14.56 17.31
C ALA A 29 -39.17 -13.15 17.07
N VAL A 30 -37.87 -12.93 17.29
CA VAL A 30 -37.23 -11.60 17.13
C VAL A 30 -37.12 -11.24 15.64
N MET A 31 -36.59 -12.16 14.83
CA MET A 31 -36.54 -12.04 13.38
C MET A 31 -37.93 -11.86 12.75
N ASP A 32 -38.94 -12.64 13.15
CA ASP A 32 -40.30 -12.50 12.59
C ASP A 32 -40.98 -11.18 13.00
N LEU A 33 -40.74 -10.70 14.23
CA LEU A 33 -41.15 -9.36 14.68
C LEU A 33 -40.51 -8.26 13.82
N MET A 34 -39.21 -8.35 13.55
CA MET A 34 -38.48 -7.41 12.70
C MET A 34 -39.01 -7.44 11.25
N MET A 35 -39.05 -8.63 10.63
CA MET A 35 -39.51 -8.79 9.25
C MET A 35 -40.95 -8.29 9.07
N SER A 36 -41.87 -8.67 9.96
CA SER A 36 -43.28 -8.28 9.86
C SER A 36 -43.48 -6.78 10.09
N SER A 37 -42.70 -6.15 10.97
CA SER A 37 -42.73 -4.71 11.21
C SER A 37 -42.21 -3.91 10.01
N LYS A 38 -41.10 -4.34 9.41
CA LYS A 38 -40.57 -3.81 8.14
C LYS A 38 -41.58 -3.98 6.99
N GLU A 39 -42.12 -5.19 6.81
CA GLU A 39 -43.13 -5.51 5.78
C GLU A 39 -44.40 -4.63 5.92
N ALA A 40 -44.86 -4.38 7.15
CA ALA A 40 -45.98 -3.51 7.44
C ALA A 40 -45.68 -2.02 7.15
N ALA A 41 -44.47 -1.55 7.49
CA ALA A 41 -44.06 -0.18 7.19
C ALA A 41 -43.98 0.09 5.68
N TRP A 42 -43.31 -0.79 4.92
CA TRP A 42 -43.25 -0.67 3.46
C TRP A 42 -44.64 -0.85 2.80
N ALA A 43 -45.54 -1.65 3.38
CA ALA A 43 -46.93 -1.74 2.91
C ALA A 43 -47.70 -0.42 3.11
N LYS A 44 -47.50 0.28 4.24
CA LYS A 44 -48.06 1.61 4.52
C LYS A 44 -47.56 2.65 3.50
N HIS A 45 -46.26 2.70 3.22
CA HIS A 45 -45.69 3.63 2.22
C HIS A 45 -46.15 3.34 0.79
N ARG A 46 -46.23 2.07 0.39
CA ARG A 46 -46.81 1.68 -0.91
C ARG A 46 -48.30 2.05 -1.00
N ALA A 47 -49.08 1.92 0.08
CA ALA A 47 -50.48 2.34 0.14
C ALA A 47 -50.66 3.87 0.12
N ALA A 48 -49.72 4.64 0.66
CA ALA A 48 -49.68 6.10 0.57
C ALA A 48 -49.24 6.61 -0.82
N GLY A 49 -48.64 5.74 -1.65
CA GLY A 49 -48.03 6.14 -2.92
C GLY A 49 -46.66 6.80 -2.76
N ASP A 50 -46.00 6.61 -1.62
CA ASP A 50 -44.66 7.16 -1.35
C ASP A 50 -43.64 6.55 -2.32
N TYR A 51 -43.71 5.24 -2.52
CA TYR A 51 -42.83 4.45 -3.41
C TYR A 51 -43.19 4.55 -4.92
N ASP A 52 -44.09 5.46 -5.35
CA ASP A 52 -44.43 5.54 -6.78
C ASP A 52 -43.24 6.03 -7.63
N SER A 53 -42.49 5.07 -8.19
CA SER A 53 -41.37 5.26 -9.11
C SER A 53 -41.61 6.29 -10.23
N LYS A 54 -42.86 6.56 -10.63
CA LYS A 54 -43.19 7.62 -11.61
C LYS A 54 -42.69 9.00 -11.20
N LYS A 55 -42.53 9.27 -9.90
CA LYS A 55 -41.92 10.51 -9.36
C LYS A 55 -40.52 10.75 -9.95
N TRP A 56 -39.67 9.74 -9.86
CA TRP A 56 -38.24 9.85 -10.17
C TRP A 56 -37.85 9.35 -11.58
N MET A 57 -38.75 8.63 -12.27
CA MET A 57 -38.58 8.19 -13.67
C MET A 57 -38.10 9.31 -14.62
N GLY A 58 -37.27 8.96 -15.61
CA GLY A 58 -36.74 9.88 -16.60
C GLY A 58 -35.60 10.77 -16.07
N PHE A 59 -34.90 10.33 -15.03
CA PHE A 59 -33.75 11.03 -14.45
C PHE A 59 -32.70 11.42 -15.50
N ASP A 60 -32.48 10.57 -16.52
CA ASP A 60 -31.57 10.82 -17.65
C ASP A 60 -31.85 12.15 -18.40
N LYS A 61 -33.12 12.57 -18.42
CA LYS A 61 -33.62 13.82 -19.00
C LYS A 61 -33.69 14.95 -17.97
N LYS A 62 -34.11 14.64 -16.74
CA LYS A 62 -34.32 15.61 -15.65
C LYS A 62 -33.03 16.15 -15.02
N ARG A 63 -31.96 15.36 -14.98
CA ARG A 63 -30.76 15.65 -14.17
C ARG A 63 -30.05 16.94 -14.52
N SER A 64 -29.61 17.67 -13.49
CA SER A 64 -29.02 19.02 -13.56
C SER A 64 -27.75 19.08 -14.44
N ASN A 65 -26.98 17.99 -14.47
CA ASN A 65 -25.79 17.85 -15.31
C ASN A 65 -25.64 16.39 -15.78
N LYS A 66 -25.39 16.21 -17.08
CA LYS A 66 -25.39 14.89 -17.76
C LYS A 66 -24.11 14.08 -17.59
N ASP A 67 -23.10 14.65 -16.94
CA ASP A 67 -21.90 13.91 -16.55
C ASP A 67 -21.97 13.53 -15.05
N LYS A 68 -22.15 14.49 -14.11
CA LYS A 68 -22.32 14.29 -12.65
C LYS A 68 -23.11 15.43 -12.05
N ILE A 69 -23.61 15.20 -10.86
CA ILE A 69 -24.09 16.21 -9.92
C ILE A 69 -23.05 16.34 -8.81
N GLU A 70 -22.55 17.55 -8.64
CA GLU A 70 -21.46 17.84 -7.70
C GLU A 70 -21.99 18.03 -6.30
N CYS A 71 -21.36 17.37 -5.33
CA CYS A 71 -21.54 17.74 -3.95
C CYS A 71 -20.86 19.09 -3.68
N LYS A 72 -21.65 20.15 -3.56
CA LYS A 72 -21.21 21.53 -3.26
C LYS A 72 -21.92 22.02 -2.02
N ASN A 73 -21.17 22.62 -1.10
CA ASN A 73 -21.68 23.20 0.14
C ASN A 73 -22.57 22.22 0.94
N GLY A 74 -22.21 20.93 0.94
CA GLY A 74 -22.94 19.87 1.64
C GLY A 74 -24.14 19.26 0.90
N ARG A 75 -24.43 19.67 -0.36
CA ARG A 75 -25.59 19.17 -1.14
C ARG A 75 -25.27 18.83 -2.60
N ALA A 76 -26.03 17.90 -3.16
CA ALA A 76 -26.04 17.52 -4.57
C ALA A 76 -27.45 17.71 -5.17
N GLU A 77 -27.68 18.83 -5.84
CA GLU A 77 -28.94 19.16 -6.55
C GLU A 77 -29.08 18.30 -7.82
N ALA A 78 -29.66 17.11 -7.68
CA ALA A 78 -29.71 16.11 -8.74
C ALA A 78 -30.69 16.50 -9.85
N VAL A 79 -31.85 17.05 -9.49
CA VAL A 79 -32.79 17.72 -10.40
C VAL A 79 -33.02 19.14 -9.92
N LYS A 80 -32.91 20.11 -10.84
CA LYS A 80 -32.86 21.53 -10.47
C LYS A 80 -34.19 22.00 -9.86
N GLY A 81 -34.14 22.54 -8.65
CA GLY A 81 -35.31 23.01 -7.91
C GLY A 81 -36.22 21.91 -7.35
N ASP A 82 -35.78 20.65 -7.37
CA ASP A 82 -36.51 19.51 -6.81
C ASP A 82 -35.89 19.10 -5.48
N ALA A 83 -36.61 19.33 -4.38
CA ALA A 83 -36.11 19.06 -3.03
C ALA A 83 -35.89 17.56 -2.75
N ASP A 84 -36.79 16.70 -3.24
CA ASP A 84 -36.74 15.24 -3.08
C ASP A 84 -35.64 14.60 -3.95
N GLN A 85 -35.07 15.38 -4.87
CA GLN A 85 -33.87 15.04 -5.64
C GLN A 85 -32.72 16.03 -5.37
N THR A 86 -32.63 16.59 -4.16
CA THR A 86 -31.48 17.40 -3.70
C THR A 86 -30.88 16.80 -2.43
N TYR A 87 -29.88 15.96 -2.61
CA TYR A 87 -29.31 15.07 -1.59
C TYR A 87 -28.30 15.78 -0.67
N LYS A 88 -28.24 15.41 0.61
CA LYS A 88 -27.15 15.77 1.54
C LYS A 88 -25.90 14.96 1.18
N CYS A 89 -24.71 15.54 1.29
CA CYS A 89 -23.48 14.82 0.94
C CYS A 89 -22.23 15.43 1.57
N LYS A 90 -21.18 14.60 1.72
CA LYS A 90 -19.82 14.99 2.09
C LYS A 90 -18.85 14.14 1.29
N ASN A 91 -17.96 14.80 0.55
CA ASN A 91 -16.88 14.17 -0.24
C ASN A 91 -17.28 13.12 -1.30
N ILE A 92 -18.58 12.93 -1.60
CA ILE A 92 -19.07 12.02 -2.65
C ILE A 92 -19.86 12.80 -3.70
N ASP A 93 -19.57 12.60 -4.99
CA ASP A 93 -20.37 13.14 -6.11
C ASP A 93 -21.32 12.08 -6.68
N MET A 94 -22.53 12.48 -7.10
CA MET A 94 -23.53 11.60 -7.73
C MET A 94 -23.39 11.61 -9.25
N TYR A 95 -23.56 10.48 -9.91
CA TYR A 95 -23.37 10.34 -11.35
C TYR A 95 -24.67 10.04 -12.12
N ASP A 96 -25.40 9.01 -11.70
CA ASP A 96 -26.62 8.55 -12.38
C ASP A 96 -27.59 7.90 -11.39
N PHE A 97 -28.83 7.71 -11.81
CA PHE A 97 -29.87 7.02 -11.04
C PHE A 97 -30.87 6.33 -11.98
N LYS A 98 -31.34 5.16 -11.57
CA LYS A 98 -32.40 4.38 -12.24
C LYS A 98 -33.43 3.98 -11.20
N THR A 99 -34.71 4.22 -11.46
CA THR A 99 -35.76 3.64 -10.61
C THR A 99 -35.81 2.12 -10.75
N HIS A 100 -36.32 1.42 -9.75
CA HIS A 100 -36.50 -0.04 -9.84
C HIS A 100 -37.39 -0.47 -11.01
N ALA A 101 -38.37 0.36 -11.38
CA ALA A 101 -39.20 0.18 -12.57
C ALA A 101 -38.45 0.44 -13.89
N GLU A 102 -37.46 1.34 -13.92
CA GLU A 102 -36.54 1.50 -15.06
C GLU A 102 -35.52 0.35 -15.16
N LEU A 103 -35.26 -0.35 -14.06
CA LEU A 103 -34.54 -1.64 -13.99
C LEU A 103 -35.46 -2.85 -14.21
N GLY A 104 -36.75 -2.61 -14.51
CA GLY A 104 -37.69 -3.62 -14.97
C GLY A 104 -38.57 -4.30 -13.91
N ASP A 105 -38.50 -3.93 -12.62
CA ASP A 105 -39.42 -4.44 -11.60
C ASP A 105 -40.76 -3.69 -11.57
N PRO A 106 -41.91 -4.39 -11.64
CA PRO A 106 -43.22 -3.73 -11.78
C PRO A 106 -43.78 -3.14 -10.48
N VAL A 107 -43.26 -3.51 -9.30
CA VAL A 107 -43.68 -2.93 -8.02
C VAL A 107 -42.76 -1.79 -7.62
N GLY A 108 -41.46 -1.95 -7.87
CA GLY A 108 -40.47 -0.89 -7.69
C GLY A 108 -39.71 -0.93 -6.36
N ASP A 109 -39.65 -2.09 -5.70
CA ASP A 109 -38.89 -2.27 -4.44
C ASP A 109 -37.52 -2.95 -4.67
N GLY A 110 -36.53 -2.67 -3.81
CA GLY A 110 -35.18 -3.24 -3.90
C GLY A 110 -34.53 -3.70 -2.59
N SER A 111 -33.46 -4.49 -2.70
CA SER A 111 -32.76 -5.14 -1.57
C SER A 111 -31.24 -5.29 -1.80
N GLY A 112 -30.66 -6.49 -1.59
CA GLY A 112 -29.23 -6.77 -1.72
C GLY A 112 -28.67 -6.49 -3.12
N SER A 113 -27.38 -6.21 -3.22
CA SER A 113 -26.72 -5.90 -4.50
C SER A 113 -25.26 -6.30 -4.49
N TRP A 114 -24.76 -6.86 -5.60
CA TRP A 114 -23.36 -7.28 -5.72
C TRP A 114 -22.80 -7.07 -7.12
N GLY A 115 -21.53 -6.69 -7.20
CA GLY A 115 -20.85 -6.41 -8.46
C GLY A 115 -19.90 -7.49 -8.92
N TRP A 116 -19.72 -7.57 -10.23
CA TRP A 116 -18.73 -8.40 -10.92
C TRP A 116 -17.96 -7.52 -11.90
N THR A 117 -16.66 -7.80 -12.10
CA THR A 117 -15.86 -7.10 -13.12
C THR A 117 -15.20 -8.06 -14.09
N HIS A 118 -15.17 -7.66 -15.36
CA HIS A 118 -14.58 -8.46 -16.41
C HIS A 118 -13.82 -7.57 -17.40
N LYS A 119 -12.49 -7.68 -17.42
CA LYS A 119 -11.59 -6.96 -18.36
C LYS A 119 -11.82 -5.44 -18.41
N GLY A 120 -12.12 -4.83 -17.25
CA GLY A 120 -12.37 -3.39 -17.13
C GLY A 120 -13.77 -2.94 -17.61
N ARG A 121 -14.74 -3.85 -17.61
CA ARG A 121 -16.20 -3.60 -17.57
C ARG A 121 -16.73 -4.02 -16.20
N GLU A 122 -17.83 -3.40 -15.77
CA GLU A 122 -18.32 -3.45 -14.39
C GLU A 122 -19.83 -3.66 -14.38
N PHE A 123 -20.28 -4.76 -13.80
CA PHE A 123 -21.67 -5.20 -13.85
C PHE A 123 -22.23 -5.33 -12.45
N ILE A 124 -23.37 -4.71 -12.18
CA ILE A 124 -24.09 -4.81 -10.91
C ILE A 124 -25.29 -5.75 -11.08
N ALA A 125 -25.46 -6.64 -10.12
CA ALA A 125 -26.70 -7.36 -9.88
C ALA A 125 -27.47 -6.67 -8.75
N ILE A 126 -28.76 -6.45 -8.94
CA ILE A 126 -29.62 -5.61 -8.11
C ILE A 126 -30.84 -6.44 -7.69
N GLY A 127 -30.96 -6.73 -6.41
CA GLY A 127 -32.09 -7.45 -5.81
C GLY A 127 -33.37 -6.60 -5.81
N GLN A 128 -34.47 -7.22 -6.20
CA GLN A 128 -35.80 -6.64 -6.35
C GLN A 128 -36.89 -7.66 -6.02
N THR A 129 -38.13 -7.22 -5.77
CA THR A 129 -39.24 -8.11 -5.38
C THR A 129 -39.44 -9.29 -6.34
N TYR A 130 -39.35 -9.09 -7.66
CA TYR A 130 -39.51 -10.17 -8.66
C TYR A 130 -38.20 -10.80 -9.18
N GLY A 131 -37.06 -10.64 -8.47
CA GLY A 131 -35.80 -11.34 -8.79
C GLY A 131 -34.57 -10.44 -8.74
N ALA A 132 -33.66 -10.58 -9.70
CA ALA A 132 -32.47 -9.74 -9.83
C ALA A 132 -32.40 -9.06 -11.21
N ALA A 133 -32.21 -7.74 -11.22
CA ALA A 133 -31.86 -6.98 -12.42
C ALA A 133 -30.33 -6.94 -12.60
N PHE A 134 -29.88 -6.89 -13.85
CA PHE A 134 -28.48 -6.74 -14.24
C PHE A 134 -28.28 -5.42 -14.98
N ALA A 135 -27.23 -4.68 -14.64
CA ALA A 135 -26.85 -3.46 -15.33
C ALA A 135 -25.31 -3.33 -15.45
N GLU A 136 -24.83 -2.63 -16.48
CA GLU A 136 -23.43 -2.23 -16.58
C GLU A 136 -23.25 -0.81 -16.01
N VAL A 137 -22.28 -0.65 -15.10
CA VAL A 137 -21.77 0.66 -14.71
C VAL A 137 -20.71 1.06 -15.74
N THR A 138 -21.11 1.94 -16.66
CA THR A 138 -20.18 2.40 -17.70
C THR A 138 -19.01 3.16 -17.10
N LYS A 139 -17.91 3.30 -17.85
CA LYS A 139 -16.73 4.10 -17.45
C LYS A 139 -17.05 5.57 -17.10
N LYS A 140 -18.23 6.05 -17.49
CA LYS A 140 -18.75 7.39 -17.18
C LYS A 140 -19.64 7.46 -15.94
N GLY A 141 -19.89 6.35 -15.24
CA GLY A 141 -20.79 6.27 -14.08
C GLY A 141 -22.27 6.23 -14.45
N GLN A 142 -22.59 5.93 -15.71
CA GLN A 142 -23.98 5.73 -16.14
C GLN A 142 -24.40 4.27 -15.89
N LEU A 143 -25.64 4.06 -15.45
CA LEU A 143 -26.19 2.75 -15.13
C LEU A 143 -27.08 2.24 -16.26
N GLU A 144 -26.59 1.25 -17.01
CA GLU A 144 -27.23 0.76 -18.24
C GLU A 144 -27.81 -0.65 -18.04
N TYR A 145 -29.14 -0.75 -17.92
CA TYR A 145 -29.88 -2.01 -17.71
C TYR A 145 -29.70 -2.99 -18.87
N LEU A 146 -29.30 -4.23 -18.57
CA LEU A 146 -28.99 -5.29 -19.54
C LEU A 146 -30.03 -6.42 -19.56
N GLY A 147 -30.83 -6.59 -18.52
CA GLY A 147 -31.74 -7.72 -18.39
C GLY A 147 -31.99 -8.14 -16.95
N ARG A 148 -32.75 -9.22 -16.75
CA ARG A 148 -33.12 -9.72 -15.41
C ARG A 148 -33.20 -11.24 -15.32
N LEU A 149 -32.85 -11.79 -14.17
CA LEU A 149 -33.21 -13.13 -13.75
C LEU A 149 -34.47 -13.05 -12.88
N PRO A 150 -35.59 -13.69 -13.26
CA PRO A 150 -36.77 -13.77 -12.39
C PRO A 150 -36.50 -14.53 -11.09
N ALA A 151 -37.29 -14.24 -10.05
CA ALA A 151 -37.29 -15.03 -8.83
C ALA A 151 -37.60 -16.52 -9.11
N GLN A 152 -36.96 -17.44 -8.38
CA GLN A 152 -37.12 -18.87 -8.62
C GLN A 152 -38.55 -19.37 -8.33
N ASN A 153 -39.19 -18.81 -7.30
CA ASN A 153 -40.57 -19.08 -6.92
C ASN A 153 -41.21 -17.81 -6.32
N ASP A 154 -41.32 -17.72 -4.99
CA ASP A 154 -41.95 -16.58 -4.32
C ASP A 154 -41.24 -15.24 -4.62
N SER A 155 -42.05 -14.23 -4.93
CA SER A 155 -41.61 -12.87 -5.22
C SER A 155 -41.69 -12.00 -3.97
N VAL A 156 -40.61 -11.99 -3.20
CA VAL A 156 -40.40 -11.14 -2.00
C VAL A 156 -39.22 -10.20 -2.20
N ILE A 157 -39.21 -9.09 -1.47
CA ILE A 157 -38.11 -8.12 -1.48
C ILE A 157 -36.80 -8.72 -0.92
N TRP A 158 -36.90 -9.51 0.14
CA TRP A 158 -35.80 -10.19 0.85
C TRP A 158 -34.96 -11.08 -0.06
N ARG A 159 -33.85 -10.54 -0.56
CA ARG A 159 -32.87 -11.21 -1.42
C ARG A 159 -31.49 -10.65 -1.12
N GLU A 160 -30.53 -11.55 -0.97
CA GLU A 160 -29.12 -11.21 -0.87
C GLU A 160 -28.30 -12.04 -1.86
N MET A 161 -27.15 -11.50 -2.26
CA MET A 161 -26.35 -12.09 -3.32
C MET A 161 -24.87 -11.77 -3.17
N GLN A 162 -24.03 -12.72 -3.58
CA GLN A 162 -22.59 -12.53 -3.67
C GLN A 162 -22.06 -13.24 -4.92
N VAL A 163 -20.98 -12.73 -5.51
CA VAL A 163 -20.29 -13.38 -6.64
C VAL A 163 -19.23 -14.35 -6.12
N LEU A 164 -19.19 -15.53 -6.73
CA LEU A 164 -18.12 -16.51 -6.67
C LEU A 164 -17.46 -16.57 -8.06
N LYS A 165 -16.31 -15.90 -8.20
CA LYS A 165 -15.48 -15.78 -9.41
C LYS A 165 -16.21 -15.10 -10.58
N ASP A 166 -16.94 -15.87 -11.37
CA ASP A 166 -17.78 -15.41 -12.48
C ASP A 166 -19.27 -15.76 -12.31
N THR A 167 -19.63 -16.42 -11.19
CA THR A 167 -21.00 -16.88 -10.93
C THR A 167 -21.63 -16.02 -9.83
N LEU A 168 -22.75 -15.37 -10.12
CA LEU A 168 -23.58 -14.76 -9.09
C LEU A 168 -24.37 -15.84 -8.34
N VAL A 169 -24.34 -15.78 -7.02
CA VAL A 169 -25.05 -16.67 -6.10
C VAL A 169 -26.14 -15.84 -5.42
N ILE A 170 -27.39 -16.33 -5.39
CA ILE A 170 -28.55 -15.58 -4.88
C ILE A 170 -29.34 -16.41 -3.86
N GLY A 171 -29.51 -15.88 -2.65
CA GLY A 171 -30.40 -16.37 -1.60
C GLY A 171 -31.68 -15.52 -1.49
N SER A 172 -32.71 -16.05 -0.81
CA SER A 172 -33.99 -15.35 -0.58
C SER A 172 -34.89 -16.04 0.44
N GLU A 173 -35.68 -15.24 1.17
CA GLU A 173 -36.78 -15.67 2.04
C GLU A 173 -38.06 -16.06 1.29
N GLY A 174 -38.01 -16.16 -0.04
CA GLY A 174 -39.09 -16.76 -0.83
C GLY A 174 -39.22 -18.27 -0.55
N ILE A 175 -40.43 -18.78 -0.30
CA ILE A 175 -40.64 -20.22 -0.12
C ILE A 175 -40.18 -20.95 -1.38
N GLY A 176 -39.42 -22.04 -1.21
CA GLY A 176 -38.91 -22.85 -2.31
C GLY A 176 -37.93 -22.13 -3.24
N HIS A 177 -37.36 -20.98 -2.84
CA HIS A 177 -36.42 -20.26 -3.70
C HIS A 177 -35.12 -21.04 -3.91
N GLY A 178 -34.62 -21.71 -2.88
CA GLY A 178 -33.29 -22.32 -2.88
C GLY A 178 -32.19 -21.29 -3.13
N ILE A 179 -31.03 -21.77 -3.58
CA ILE A 179 -29.93 -20.90 -4.05
C ILE A 179 -29.83 -20.98 -5.57
N GLN A 180 -29.88 -19.84 -6.24
CA GLN A 180 -29.63 -19.72 -7.69
C GLN A 180 -28.14 -19.45 -7.95
N PHE A 181 -27.58 -20.08 -8.99
CA PHE A 181 -26.21 -19.90 -9.46
C PHE A 181 -26.22 -19.47 -10.93
N PHE A 182 -25.83 -18.22 -11.21
CA PHE A 182 -25.95 -17.59 -12.53
C PHE A 182 -24.59 -17.15 -13.10
N ASP A 183 -24.23 -17.64 -14.28
CA ASP A 183 -22.99 -17.25 -14.98
C ASP A 183 -23.07 -15.81 -15.52
N MET A 184 -22.30 -14.90 -14.92
CA MET A 184 -22.26 -13.49 -15.29
C MET A 184 -21.62 -13.25 -16.67
N LYS A 185 -20.85 -14.19 -17.22
CA LYS A 185 -20.29 -14.10 -18.58
C LYS A 185 -21.40 -14.00 -19.64
N LYS A 186 -22.62 -14.44 -19.34
CA LYS A 186 -23.82 -14.27 -20.18
C LYS A 186 -24.20 -12.81 -20.41
N LEU A 187 -23.82 -11.89 -19.53
CA LEU A 187 -24.09 -10.45 -19.66
C LEU A 187 -23.20 -9.78 -20.72
N LEU A 188 -22.01 -10.34 -21.01
CA LEU A 188 -20.96 -9.68 -21.79
C LEU A 188 -21.38 -9.25 -23.20
N ASN A 189 -22.33 -9.98 -23.82
CA ASN A 189 -22.80 -9.74 -25.19
C ASN A 189 -24.17 -9.05 -25.26
N LEU A 190 -24.78 -8.71 -24.12
CA LEU A 190 -26.06 -8.00 -24.09
C LEU A 190 -25.90 -6.51 -24.39
N LYS A 191 -27.03 -5.85 -24.68
CA LYS A 191 -27.10 -4.43 -25.03
C LYS A 191 -28.30 -3.75 -24.35
N PRO A 192 -28.19 -2.50 -23.88
CA PRO A 192 -29.29 -1.82 -23.19
C PRO A 192 -30.53 -1.59 -24.07
N GLU A 193 -30.38 -1.56 -25.39
CA GLU A 193 -31.51 -1.43 -26.33
C GLU A 193 -32.25 -2.77 -26.56
N SER A 194 -31.81 -3.87 -25.97
CA SER A 194 -32.48 -5.18 -26.04
C SER A 194 -32.23 -6.01 -24.77
N PRO A 195 -32.78 -5.62 -23.60
CA PRO A 195 -32.55 -6.32 -22.35
C PRO A 195 -33.08 -7.76 -22.36
N LYS A 196 -32.31 -8.72 -21.84
CA LYS A 196 -32.72 -10.14 -21.79
C LYS A 196 -33.42 -10.49 -20.47
N THR A 197 -34.59 -11.13 -20.54
CA THR A 197 -35.09 -11.96 -19.43
C THR A 197 -34.46 -13.35 -19.50
N PHE A 198 -33.82 -13.79 -18.42
CA PHE A 198 -33.17 -15.09 -18.30
C PHE A 198 -34.15 -16.17 -17.79
N ASP A 199 -33.91 -17.43 -18.16
CA ASP A 199 -34.79 -18.55 -17.79
C ASP A 199 -34.32 -19.28 -16.51
N ILE A 200 -35.21 -19.38 -15.52
CA ILE A 200 -34.94 -19.93 -14.17
C ILE A 200 -34.71 -21.46 -14.11
N LYS A 201 -34.54 -22.13 -15.26
CA LYS A 201 -34.28 -23.59 -15.36
C LYS A 201 -33.10 -23.93 -16.26
N THR A 202 -32.84 -23.10 -17.28
CA THR A 202 -31.81 -23.33 -18.31
C THR A 202 -30.70 -22.29 -18.30
N ASP A 203 -30.92 -21.12 -17.68
CA ASP A 203 -29.88 -20.10 -17.53
C ASP A 203 -29.11 -20.17 -16.20
N ILE A 204 -29.51 -21.01 -15.24
CA ILE A 204 -28.89 -21.17 -13.92
C ILE A 204 -28.56 -22.63 -13.60
N ALA A 205 -27.65 -22.84 -12.64
CA ALA A 205 -27.67 -24.01 -11.77
C ALA A 205 -28.44 -23.66 -10.46
N TRP A 206 -28.95 -24.67 -9.74
CA TRP A 206 -29.85 -24.45 -8.61
C TRP A 206 -29.71 -25.49 -7.51
N VAL A 207 -29.76 -25.05 -6.25
CA VAL A 207 -29.71 -25.92 -5.05
C VAL A 207 -30.99 -25.75 -4.25
N ASN A 208 -31.67 -26.87 -3.97
CA ASN A 208 -32.78 -26.91 -3.03
C ASN A 208 -32.27 -27.07 -1.59
N LEU A 209 -32.64 -26.15 -0.69
CA LEU A 209 -32.28 -26.21 0.73
C LEU A 209 -33.32 -27.03 1.51
N THR A 210 -33.24 -28.36 1.41
CA THR A 210 -34.19 -29.28 2.06
C THR A 210 -33.91 -29.51 3.55
N GLN A 211 -32.75 -29.09 4.03
CA GLN A 211 -32.32 -29.23 5.42
C GLN A 211 -32.79 -28.08 6.32
N GLY A 212 -33.02 -26.90 5.74
CA GLY A 212 -33.56 -25.71 6.41
C GLY A 212 -35.08 -25.55 6.24
N ILE A 213 -35.63 -24.42 6.71
CA ILE A 213 -37.07 -24.17 6.65
C ILE A 213 -37.50 -23.82 5.21
N ALA A 214 -38.20 -24.75 4.58
CA ALA A 214 -38.96 -24.54 3.33
C ALA A 214 -38.17 -23.96 2.14
N GLY A 215 -36.87 -24.26 2.03
CA GLY A 215 -36.04 -23.84 0.90
C GLY A 215 -35.58 -22.37 0.94
N ARG A 216 -35.58 -21.74 2.12
CA ARG A 216 -35.23 -20.32 2.32
C ARG A 216 -33.78 -20.10 2.74
N SER A 217 -33.30 -18.88 2.53
CA SER A 217 -32.03 -18.33 3.05
C SER A 217 -32.15 -16.83 3.21
N HIS A 218 -31.53 -16.25 4.23
CA HIS A 218 -31.49 -14.79 4.39
C HIS A 218 -30.34 -14.19 3.59
N THR A 219 -29.11 -14.57 3.94
CA THR A 219 -27.89 -14.18 3.21
C THR A 219 -27.20 -15.38 2.57
N VAL A 220 -26.29 -15.10 1.63
CA VAL A 220 -25.33 -16.06 1.08
C VAL A 220 -23.94 -15.44 1.13
N ARG A 221 -22.93 -16.23 1.51
CA ARG A 221 -21.53 -15.82 1.46
C ARG A 221 -20.70 -16.82 0.66
N ALA A 222 -19.93 -16.30 -0.29
CA ALA A 222 -19.01 -17.05 -1.12
C ALA A 222 -17.58 -16.90 -0.58
N ASN A 223 -16.89 -18.03 -0.40
CA ASN A 223 -15.47 -18.04 -0.06
C ASN A 223 -14.70 -18.53 -1.30
N GLU A 224 -14.16 -17.58 -2.06
CA GLU A 224 -13.50 -17.87 -3.35
C GLU A 224 -12.22 -18.69 -3.17
N GLU A 225 -11.51 -18.48 -2.05
CA GLU A 225 -10.26 -19.13 -1.65
C GLU A 225 -10.45 -20.64 -1.42
N LYS A 226 -11.56 -21.03 -0.77
CA LYS A 226 -11.92 -22.42 -0.44
C LYS A 226 -12.95 -23.02 -1.40
N ASN A 227 -13.40 -22.26 -2.41
CA ASN A 227 -14.35 -22.67 -3.45
C ASN A 227 -15.68 -23.26 -2.92
N TYR A 228 -16.33 -22.56 -1.98
CA TYR A 228 -17.65 -22.94 -1.47
C TYR A 228 -18.57 -21.73 -1.24
N VAL A 229 -19.86 -22.02 -1.05
CA VAL A 229 -20.87 -21.07 -0.59
C VAL A 229 -21.41 -21.52 0.76
N ALA A 230 -21.65 -20.60 1.68
CA ALA A 230 -22.51 -20.81 2.83
C ALA A 230 -23.80 -19.99 2.67
N ALA A 231 -24.94 -20.60 3.01
CA ALA A 231 -26.23 -19.93 3.11
C ALA A 231 -26.58 -19.75 4.60
N PHE A 232 -27.01 -18.55 4.98
CA PHE A 232 -27.33 -18.18 6.35
C PHE A 232 -28.81 -17.84 6.47
N GLY A 233 -29.27 -17.67 7.70
CA GLY A 233 -30.64 -17.36 8.03
C GLY A 233 -31.68 -18.38 7.55
N CYS A 234 -31.28 -19.62 7.25
CA CYS A 234 -32.13 -20.66 6.64
C CYS A 234 -33.29 -21.16 7.54
N GLY A 235 -33.47 -20.55 8.71
CA GLY A 235 -34.58 -20.74 9.64
C GLY A 235 -35.02 -19.41 10.29
N GLY A 236 -35.08 -18.32 9.53
CA GLY A 236 -35.41 -16.98 10.06
C GLY A 236 -36.69 -16.91 10.87
N ARG A 237 -37.77 -17.47 10.33
CA ARG A 237 -39.13 -17.38 10.88
C ARG A 237 -39.46 -18.50 11.90
N PRO A 238 -40.56 -18.38 12.67
CA PRO A 238 -40.73 -19.17 13.88
C PRO A 238 -40.89 -20.67 13.62
N GLY A 239 -40.29 -21.48 14.50
CA GLY A 239 -40.24 -22.94 14.35
C GLY A 239 -38.89 -23.47 13.85
N ARG A 240 -37.78 -22.97 14.44
CA ARG A 240 -36.37 -23.35 14.25
C ARG A 240 -36.03 -24.81 14.68
N ASN A 241 -36.89 -25.75 14.27
CA ASN A 241 -36.82 -27.19 14.55
C ASN A 241 -36.42 -28.00 13.29
N ASP A 242 -35.79 -27.35 12.31
CA ASP A 242 -35.27 -27.95 11.09
C ASP A 242 -33.95 -28.71 11.33
N THR A 243 -33.37 -29.31 10.28
CA THR A 243 -32.15 -30.14 10.42
C THR A 243 -30.92 -29.31 10.76
N CYS A 244 -30.94 -28.00 10.46
CA CYS A 244 -29.83 -27.08 10.67
C CYS A 244 -30.12 -26.02 11.75
N ALA A 245 -31.28 -26.07 12.42
CA ALA A 245 -31.73 -25.11 13.43
C ALA A 245 -31.62 -23.63 13.01
N GLY A 246 -31.73 -23.35 11.70
CA GLY A 246 -31.50 -22.04 11.10
C GLY A 246 -30.03 -21.58 10.98
N GLY A 247 -29.06 -22.40 11.40
CA GLY A 247 -27.62 -22.12 11.32
C GLY A 247 -27.02 -22.29 9.92
N PRO A 248 -25.70 -22.04 9.76
CA PRO A 248 -25.00 -22.03 8.46
C PRO A 248 -25.15 -23.34 7.68
N ILE A 249 -25.54 -23.27 6.41
CA ILE A 249 -25.62 -24.42 5.49
C ILE A 249 -24.52 -24.29 4.41
N TYR A 250 -23.63 -25.28 4.33
CA TYR A 250 -22.51 -25.29 3.39
C TYR A 250 -22.89 -25.98 2.07
N ILE A 251 -22.54 -25.34 0.96
CA ILE A 251 -22.79 -25.78 -0.40
C ILE A 251 -21.45 -25.95 -1.11
N ASN A 252 -21.16 -27.17 -1.55
CA ASN A 252 -19.99 -27.47 -2.37
C ASN A 252 -20.18 -26.89 -3.78
N THR A 253 -19.13 -26.26 -4.32
CA THR A 253 -19.14 -25.63 -5.65
C THR A 253 -17.97 -26.09 -6.53
N ASP A 254 -17.44 -27.29 -6.33
CA ASP A 254 -16.35 -27.86 -7.14
C ASP A 254 -16.80 -28.17 -8.58
N ASP A 255 -18.07 -28.50 -8.76
CA ASP A 255 -18.78 -28.37 -10.03
C ASP A 255 -19.86 -27.29 -9.87
N ILE A 256 -19.54 -26.05 -10.26
CA ILE A 256 -20.46 -24.91 -10.20
C ILE A 256 -21.72 -25.08 -11.08
N THR A 257 -21.74 -26.08 -11.97
CA THR A 257 -22.95 -26.45 -12.75
C THR A 257 -23.84 -27.46 -12.02
N LYS A 258 -23.32 -28.13 -11.00
CA LYS A 258 -24.04 -29.11 -10.14
C LYS A 258 -23.69 -28.94 -8.65
N PRO A 259 -23.84 -27.72 -8.08
CA PRO A 259 -23.61 -27.49 -6.66
C PRO A 259 -24.58 -28.30 -5.79
N TYR A 260 -24.16 -28.64 -4.57
CA TYR A 260 -24.97 -29.45 -3.64
C TYR A 260 -24.66 -29.12 -2.18
N VAL A 261 -25.62 -29.35 -1.28
CA VAL A 261 -25.41 -29.16 0.16
C VAL A 261 -24.48 -30.24 0.72
N GLU A 262 -23.37 -29.82 1.32
CA GLU A 262 -22.33 -30.69 1.89
C GLU A 262 -22.57 -30.96 3.40
N GLY A 263 -23.19 -30.01 4.11
CA GLY A 263 -23.52 -30.11 5.53
C GLY A 263 -24.01 -28.80 6.13
N CYS A 264 -24.20 -28.75 7.45
CA CYS A 264 -24.61 -27.54 8.16
C CYS A 264 -24.25 -27.54 9.66
N SER A 265 -24.26 -26.35 10.26
CA SER A 265 -23.84 -26.08 11.64
C SER A 265 -24.98 -25.63 12.57
N PRO A 266 -25.79 -26.56 13.11
CA PRO A 266 -26.88 -26.24 14.05
C PRO A 266 -26.44 -25.87 15.47
N GLN A 267 -25.13 -25.84 15.78
CA GLN A 267 -24.62 -25.84 17.16
C GLN A 267 -25.02 -24.62 18.00
N ASP A 268 -25.26 -23.46 17.37
CA ASP A 268 -25.67 -22.22 18.04
C ASP A 268 -27.15 -21.87 17.80
N GLY A 269 -27.86 -22.68 17.02
CA GLY A 269 -29.10 -22.26 16.37
C GLY A 269 -28.84 -21.32 15.19
N TYR A 270 -29.55 -20.20 15.15
CA TYR A 270 -29.62 -19.31 14.00
C TYR A 270 -28.41 -18.39 13.87
N THR A 271 -27.87 -18.31 12.65
CA THR A 271 -26.95 -17.25 12.21
C THR A 271 -27.67 -16.39 11.19
N HIS A 272 -27.74 -15.08 11.44
CA HIS A 272 -28.37 -14.16 10.50
C HIS A 272 -27.50 -14.01 9.25
N ASP A 273 -26.24 -13.67 9.46
CA ASP A 273 -25.21 -13.47 8.45
C ASP A 273 -23.82 -13.79 9.01
N ALA A 274 -22.79 -13.84 8.16
CA ALA A 274 -21.40 -14.04 8.59
C ALA A 274 -20.37 -13.42 7.63
N GLN A 275 -19.12 -13.33 8.07
CA GLN A 275 -17.96 -13.27 7.17
C GLN A 275 -17.13 -14.56 7.31
N CYS A 276 -16.95 -15.30 6.22
CA CYS A 276 -16.22 -16.58 6.21
C CYS A 276 -14.94 -16.51 5.39
N ILE A 277 -13.79 -16.50 6.06
CA ILE A 277 -12.46 -16.29 5.45
C ILE A 277 -11.40 -17.19 6.11
N VAL A 278 -10.27 -17.40 5.43
CA VAL A 278 -9.14 -18.14 6.02
C VAL A 278 -8.42 -17.27 7.04
N TYR A 279 -8.27 -17.77 8.27
CA TYR A 279 -7.72 -17.01 9.39
C TYR A 279 -6.20 -16.85 9.30
N ARG A 280 -5.79 -15.58 9.37
CA ARG A 280 -4.39 -15.13 9.27
C ARG A 280 -3.95 -14.25 10.44
N GLY A 281 -4.81 -14.08 11.44
CA GLY A 281 -4.52 -13.28 12.63
C GLY A 281 -3.59 -13.96 13.65
N PRO A 282 -3.31 -13.30 14.78
CA PRO A 282 -2.27 -13.72 15.74
C PRO A 282 -2.60 -14.98 16.55
N HIS A 283 -3.84 -15.47 16.57
CA HIS A 283 -4.19 -16.68 17.34
C HIS A 283 -3.66 -17.95 16.63
N LYS A 284 -2.38 -18.27 16.83
CA LYS A 284 -1.60 -19.34 16.16
C LYS A 284 -2.31 -20.70 16.06
N LYS A 285 -3.14 -21.07 17.06
CA LYS A 285 -3.97 -22.30 17.07
C LYS A 285 -4.89 -22.44 15.84
N TYR A 286 -5.37 -21.32 15.31
CA TYR A 286 -6.36 -21.25 14.22
C TYR A 286 -5.78 -20.76 12.89
N TYR A 287 -4.46 -20.54 12.80
CA TYR A 287 -3.83 -20.06 11.58
C TYR A 287 -4.06 -21.03 10.39
N ASN A 288 -4.37 -20.49 9.22
CA ASN A 288 -4.81 -21.21 8.01
C ASN A 288 -6.11 -22.06 8.14
N ARG A 289 -6.84 -21.99 9.28
CA ARG A 289 -8.20 -22.54 9.39
C ARG A 289 -9.19 -21.69 8.61
N ASP A 290 -10.27 -22.32 8.17
CA ASP A 290 -11.41 -21.64 7.56
C ASP A 290 -12.34 -21.19 8.68
N ILE A 291 -12.46 -19.87 8.91
CA ILE A 291 -13.17 -19.30 10.05
C ILE A 291 -14.37 -18.48 9.56
N CYS A 292 -15.54 -18.71 10.17
CA CYS A 292 -16.69 -17.82 10.02
C CYS A 292 -16.88 -16.99 11.31
N TYR A 293 -16.94 -15.67 11.15
CA TYR A 293 -17.44 -14.73 12.15
C TYR A 293 -18.94 -14.58 11.90
N GLY A 294 -19.77 -15.22 12.73
CA GLY A 294 -21.23 -15.24 12.61
C GLY A 294 -21.90 -14.20 13.51
N TYR A 295 -22.92 -13.56 12.95
CA TYR A 295 -23.72 -12.52 13.59
C TYR A 295 -25.10 -13.15 13.90
N ASN A 296 -25.34 -13.46 15.17
CA ASN A 296 -26.32 -14.47 15.59
C ASN A 296 -27.49 -13.87 16.42
N GLU A 297 -27.98 -12.68 16.07
CA GLU A 297 -29.04 -11.93 16.76
C GLU A 297 -28.68 -11.45 18.19
N ASP A 298 -28.05 -12.27 19.05
CA ASP A 298 -27.64 -11.91 20.42
C ASP A 298 -26.12 -11.96 20.67
N THR A 299 -25.32 -12.55 19.77
CA THR A 299 -23.87 -12.73 19.94
C THR A 299 -23.05 -12.61 18.67
N LEU A 300 -21.77 -12.27 18.84
CA LEU A 300 -20.70 -12.66 17.92
C LEU A 300 -20.31 -14.12 18.20
N THR A 301 -20.52 -15.01 17.24
CA THR A 301 -20.18 -16.45 17.35
C THR A 301 -19.13 -16.81 16.30
N ILE A 302 -17.97 -17.30 16.74
CA ILE A 302 -16.84 -17.62 15.86
C ILE A 302 -16.75 -19.13 15.66
N TYR A 303 -16.71 -19.59 14.42
CA TYR A 303 -16.71 -21.01 14.04
C TYR A 303 -15.42 -21.39 13.29
N ASP A 304 -14.79 -22.53 13.64
CA ASP A 304 -13.90 -23.25 12.71
C ASP A 304 -14.77 -24.09 11.78
N VAL A 305 -14.84 -23.71 10.51
CA VAL A 305 -15.64 -24.35 9.45
C VAL A 305 -14.77 -25.16 8.48
N THR A 306 -13.54 -25.52 8.88
CA THR A 306 -12.60 -26.28 8.05
C THR A 306 -13.18 -27.64 7.64
N ASN A 307 -14.04 -28.26 8.45
CA ASN A 307 -14.88 -29.40 8.06
C ASN A 307 -16.33 -28.94 7.80
N LYS A 308 -16.85 -29.20 6.60
CA LYS A 308 -18.20 -28.81 6.15
C LYS A 308 -19.20 -29.97 6.06
N LYS A 309 -18.77 -31.20 6.35
CA LYS A 309 -19.50 -32.41 5.99
C LYS A 309 -20.52 -32.84 7.04
N GLY A 310 -21.76 -33.02 6.61
CA GLY A 310 -22.85 -33.55 7.42
C GLY A 310 -23.52 -32.54 8.37
N VAL A 311 -24.44 -33.03 9.20
CA VAL A 311 -25.11 -32.23 10.24
C VAL A 311 -24.22 -32.16 11.46
N GLY A 312 -24.00 -30.95 12.00
CA GLY A 312 -22.95 -30.72 13.00
C GLY A 312 -21.57 -30.50 12.38
N ALA A 313 -21.53 -29.98 11.15
CA ALA A 313 -20.31 -29.50 10.52
C ALA A 313 -19.69 -28.34 11.31
N GLY A 314 -18.39 -28.11 11.15
CA GLY A 314 -17.63 -27.12 11.90
C GLY A 314 -17.61 -27.32 13.42
N SER A 315 -17.06 -26.35 14.13
CA SER A 315 -17.10 -26.26 15.60
C SER A 315 -17.04 -24.81 16.06
N ILE A 316 -17.90 -24.44 17.00
CA ILE A 316 -17.85 -23.13 17.67
C ILE A 316 -16.52 -23.03 18.46
N ILE A 317 -15.80 -21.93 18.25
CA ILE A 317 -14.62 -21.52 19.01
C ILE A 317 -15.06 -20.68 20.22
N SER A 318 -15.93 -19.71 19.99
CA SER A 318 -16.51 -18.84 21.03
C SER A 318 -17.91 -18.36 20.63
N ARG A 319 -18.72 -18.05 21.64
CA ARG A 319 -20.07 -17.45 21.51
C ARG A 319 -20.15 -16.30 22.52
N THR A 320 -20.15 -15.07 22.06
CA THR A 320 -19.80 -13.92 22.91
C THR A 320 -20.88 -12.83 22.90
N PRO A 321 -21.60 -12.64 24.02
CA PRO A 321 -22.57 -11.54 24.17
C PRO A 321 -21.86 -10.24 24.56
N TYR A 322 -22.58 -9.13 24.39
CA TYR A 322 -22.15 -7.79 24.73
C TYR A 322 -23.31 -6.99 25.35
N THR A 323 -23.01 -5.81 25.89
CA THR A 323 -24.03 -4.94 26.49
C THR A 323 -24.69 -4.11 25.39
N GLY A 324 -26.02 -4.21 25.27
CA GLY A 324 -26.80 -3.50 24.24
C GLY A 324 -27.49 -4.43 23.23
N ALA A 325 -26.96 -5.64 23.06
CA ALA A 325 -27.41 -6.63 22.08
C ALA A 325 -28.94 -6.77 22.00
N SER A 326 -29.48 -6.53 20.81
CA SER A 326 -30.90 -6.51 20.49
C SER A 326 -31.18 -7.30 19.19
N TYR A 327 -30.41 -7.05 18.12
CA TYR A 327 -30.36 -7.83 16.89
C TYR A 327 -29.01 -7.66 16.17
N THR A 328 -28.01 -8.41 16.63
CA THR A 328 -26.66 -8.47 16.04
C THR A 328 -26.74 -8.94 14.58
N HIS A 329 -26.49 -8.02 13.64
CA HIS A 329 -26.92 -8.15 12.25
C HIS A 329 -25.76 -8.48 11.31
N GLN A 330 -24.75 -7.61 11.19
CA GLN A 330 -23.59 -7.77 10.32
C GLN A 330 -22.29 -7.23 10.97
N GLY A 331 -21.17 -7.56 10.36
CA GLY A 331 -19.85 -7.04 10.71
C GLY A 331 -18.77 -7.51 9.74
N TRP A 332 -17.60 -6.88 9.78
CA TRP A 332 -16.48 -7.17 8.90
C TRP A 332 -15.13 -7.03 9.63
N VAL A 333 -14.19 -7.96 9.41
CA VAL A 333 -12.81 -7.78 9.87
C VAL A 333 -12.18 -6.58 9.17
N ILE A 334 -11.38 -5.80 9.89
CA ILE A 334 -10.79 -4.57 9.32
C ILE A 334 -9.56 -4.83 8.43
N ASP A 335 -8.96 -6.02 8.56
CA ASP A 335 -7.86 -6.53 7.72
C ASP A 335 -8.03 -8.06 7.58
N GLU A 336 -8.33 -8.53 6.37
CA GLU A 336 -8.51 -9.96 6.07
C GLU A 336 -7.20 -10.78 6.13
N PHE A 337 -6.05 -10.11 6.16
CA PHE A 337 -4.71 -10.72 6.19
C PHE A 337 -4.02 -10.57 7.54
N TRP A 338 -4.48 -9.65 8.40
CA TRP A 338 -4.07 -9.53 9.79
C TRP A 338 -5.26 -9.32 10.74
N GLN A 339 -6.09 -10.37 10.83
CA GLN A 339 -7.37 -10.42 11.55
C GLN A 339 -7.17 -10.25 13.07
N THR A 340 -7.07 -9.00 13.51
CA THR A 340 -6.91 -8.59 14.92
C THR A 340 -8.17 -7.95 15.49
N HIS A 341 -8.94 -7.25 14.66
CA HIS A 341 -10.18 -6.58 15.04
C HIS A 341 -11.26 -6.73 13.96
N LEU A 342 -12.52 -6.60 14.37
CA LEU A 342 -13.67 -6.44 13.47
C LEU A 342 -14.59 -5.30 13.95
N VAL A 343 -15.36 -4.75 13.01
CA VAL A 343 -16.46 -3.80 13.29
C VAL A 343 -17.80 -4.50 13.06
N MET A 344 -18.83 -4.11 13.82
CA MET A 344 -20.13 -4.81 13.86
C MET A 344 -21.29 -3.85 14.17
N ASP A 345 -22.48 -4.17 13.66
CA ASP A 345 -23.75 -3.43 13.85
C ASP A 345 -24.80 -4.26 14.63
N ASP A 346 -25.82 -3.57 15.17
CA ASP A 346 -26.98 -4.18 15.82
C ASP A 346 -28.27 -3.45 15.38
N GLU A 347 -29.02 -4.07 14.48
CA GLU A 347 -30.12 -3.42 13.76
C GLU A 347 -31.32 -3.03 14.65
N LEU A 348 -31.39 -3.44 15.92
CA LEU A 348 -32.53 -3.12 16.82
C LEU A 348 -32.15 -2.27 18.04
N ASP A 349 -30.90 -1.84 18.19
CA ASP A 349 -30.46 -1.16 19.41
C ASP A 349 -30.82 0.33 19.51
N GLU A 350 -31.33 0.99 18.45
CA GLU A 350 -31.97 2.32 18.58
C GLU A 350 -33.39 2.25 19.18
N GLY A 351 -34.12 1.16 18.99
CA GLY A 351 -35.45 0.95 19.59
C GLY A 351 -36.67 1.34 18.76
N GLN A 352 -36.53 1.41 17.45
CA GLN A 352 -37.54 1.75 16.45
C GLN A 352 -38.75 0.80 16.38
N ILE A 353 -38.66 -0.45 16.85
CA ILE A 353 -39.86 -1.31 17.03
C ILE A 353 -40.61 -0.94 18.31
N ASP A 354 -39.93 -1.02 19.44
CA ASP A 354 -40.48 -0.83 20.79
C ASP A 354 -39.36 -0.38 21.75
N PRO A 355 -39.31 0.91 22.13
CA PRO A 355 -38.31 1.44 23.04
C PRO A 355 -38.31 0.80 24.44
N ASN A 356 -39.37 0.09 24.81
CA ASN A 356 -39.47 -0.66 26.07
C ASN A 356 -38.74 -2.01 25.98
N ARG A 357 -38.49 -2.52 24.77
CA ARG A 357 -37.79 -3.77 24.49
C ARG A 357 -36.31 -3.59 24.14
N THR A 358 -35.89 -2.41 23.68
CA THR A 358 -34.46 -2.10 23.48
C THR A 358 -33.69 -2.30 24.78
N ALA A 359 -32.54 -3.00 24.71
CA ALA A 359 -31.67 -3.25 25.84
C ALA A 359 -31.42 -1.97 26.67
N ALA A 360 -31.56 -2.04 27.99
CA ALA A 360 -31.40 -0.88 28.86
C ALA A 360 -29.96 -0.32 28.90
N GLY A 361 -28.99 -1.10 28.41
CA GLY A 361 -27.58 -0.71 28.25
C GLY A 361 -27.16 -0.47 26.80
N SER A 362 -28.09 -0.42 25.83
CA SER A 362 -27.75 -0.04 24.45
C SER A 362 -27.13 1.35 24.43
N LEU A 363 -26.10 1.51 23.59
CA LEU A 363 -25.45 2.79 23.36
C LEU A 363 -26.18 3.63 22.30
N ALA A 364 -26.97 3.04 21.40
CA ALA A 364 -27.70 3.75 20.34
C ALA A 364 -29.13 4.16 20.70
N LYS A 365 -29.65 3.77 21.88
CA LYS A 365 -31.04 4.02 22.36
C LYS A 365 -31.52 5.49 22.40
N ASP A 366 -30.66 6.46 22.10
CA ASP A 366 -31.03 7.87 21.83
C ASP A 366 -31.29 8.18 20.34
N GLY A 367 -31.29 7.15 19.48
CA GLY A 367 -31.56 7.17 18.05
C GLY A 367 -30.32 7.29 17.15
N TYR A 368 -29.11 7.22 17.70
CA TYR A 368 -27.86 7.41 16.97
C TYR A 368 -27.05 6.10 16.94
N ALA A 369 -27.08 5.40 15.80
CA ALA A 369 -26.43 4.10 15.58
C ALA A 369 -24.96 4.01 16.06
N VAL A 370 -24.57 2.80 16.48
CA VAL A 370 -23.29 2.52 17.15
C VAL A 370 -22.61 1.31 16.51
N THR A 371 -21.50 1.59 15.81
CA THR A 371 -20.64 0.55 15.26
C THR A 371 -19.68 0.05 16.35
N TYR A 372 -19.91 -1.16 16.85
CA TYR A 372 -19.15 -1.80 17.91
C TYR A 372 -17.78 -2.30 17.42
N ILE A 373 -16.73 -2.09 18.20
CA ILE A 373 -15.35 -2.47 17.86
C ILE A 373 -14.92 -3.68 18.70
N TRP A 374 -14.59 -4.78 18.03
CA TRP A 374 -14.20 -6.04 18.65
C TRP A 374 -12.71 -6.33 18.47
N ASP A 375 -12.04 -6.67 19.57
CA ASP A 375 -10.76 -7.39 19.56
C ASP A 375 -11.03 -8.88 19.36
N ILE A 376 -10.41 -9.45 18.32
CA ILE A 376 -10.45 -10.87 17.94
C ILE A 376 -9.04 -11.50 17.92
N GLN A 377 -8.03 -10.85 18.51
CA GLN A 377 -6.67 -11.37 18.62
C GLN A 377 -6.62 -12.72 19.37
N ASN A 378 -7.61 -12.99 20.22
CA ASN A 378 -7.91 -14.31 20.75
C ASN A 378 -9.34 -14.75 20.37
N LEU A 379 -9.47 -15.54 19.30
CA LEU A 379 -10.76 -16.12 18.87
C LEU A 379 -11.54 -16.92 19.94
N GLU A 380 -10.90 -17.44 21.01
CA GLU A 380 -11.60 -18.14 22.11
C GLU A 380 -12.22 -17.19 23.14
N ALA A 381 -11.77 -15.94 23.17
CA ALA A 381 -12.26 -14.90 24.07
C ALA A 381 -12.19 -13.52 23.40
N PRO A 382 -12.95 -13.31 22.30
CA PRO A 382 -13.07 -11.99 21.68
C PRO A 382 -13.81 -11.04 22.63
N LYS A 383 -13.67 -9.74 22.44
CA LYS A 383 -14.31 -8.74 23.32
C LYS A 383 -14.56 -7.41 22.62
N VAL A 384 -15.65 -6.74 22.98
CA VAL A 384 -15.81 -5.31 22.64
C VAL A 384 -14.74 -4.51 23.38
N THR A 385 -14.03 -3.65 22.65
CA THR A 385 -12.96 -2.76 23.16
C THR A 385 -13.30 -1.28 23.06
N GLY A 386 -14.23 -0.93 22.16
CA GLY A 386 -14.63 0.44 21.89
C GLY A 386 -15.84 0.48 20.96
N TYR A 387 -16.17 1.68 20.49
CA TYR A 387 -17.23 1.90 19.52
C TYR A 387 -17.03 3.22 18.77
N TYR A 388 -17.55 3.29 17.54
CA TYR A 388 -17.86 4.56 16.89
C TYR A 388 -19.35 4.85 17.08
N LYS A 389 -19.70 6.11 17.39
CA LYS A 389 -21.09 6.55 17.50
C LYS A 389 -21.36 7.68 16.52
N ALA A 390 -22.45 7.56 15.76
CA ALA A 390 -22.77 8.48 14.68
C ALA A 390 -23.26 9.87 15.15
N THR A 391 -23.11 10.87 14.28
CA THR A 391 -23.63 12.23 14.49
C THR A 391 -25.03 12.45 13.90
N THR A 392 -25.59 11.43 13.26
CA THR A 392 -26.88 11.45 12.56
C THR A 392 -27.75 10.34 13.14
N ARG A 393 -29.06 10.58 13.26
CA ARG A 393 -30.02 9.55 13.63
C ARG A 393 -30.33 8.66 12.44
N MET A 394 -30.25 7.35 12.65
CA MET A 394 -30.37 6.31 11.64
C MET A 394 -30.41 4.94 12.34
N VAL A 395 -30.79 3.91 11.60
CA VAL A 395 -30.51 2.50 11.92
C VAL A 395 -29.34 2.05 11.04
N ASP A 396 -28.32 1.37 11.57
CA ASP A 396 -27.29 0.71 10.76
C ASP A 396 -27.65 -0.76 10.39
N HIS A 397 -27.04 -1.27 9.31
CA HIS A 397 -27.54 -2.46 8.60
C HIS A 397 -26.43 -3.19 7.82
N ASN A 398 -26.17 -2.85 6.55
CA ASN A 398 -25.15 -3.56 5.76
C ASN A 398 -23.82 -2.79 5.70
N GLN A 399 -22.70 -3.42 6.06
CA GLN A 399 -21.36 -2.82 5.98
C GLN A 399 -20.25 -3.76 5.50
N PHE A 400 -19.29 -3.18 4.77
CA PHE A 400 -18.09 -3.88 4.28
C PHE A 400 -16.84 -3.01 4.53
N VAL A 401 -15.73 -3.63 4.95
CA VAL A 401 -14.43 -2.93 5.10
C VAL A 401 -13.54 -3.15 3.89
N ILE A 402 -12.99 -2.05 3.37
CA ILE A 402 -12.30 -1.93 2.08
C ILE A 402 -11.09 -1.00 2.28
N ASP A 403 -9.86 -1.54 2.37
CA ASP A 403 -8.61 -0.86 2.80
C ASP A 403 -8.79 0.06 4.02
N GLY A 404 -9.27 -0.51 5.14
CA GLY A 404 -9.45 0.24 6.37
C GLY A 404 -10.55 1.31 6.32
N LEU A 405 -11.36 1.36 5.26
CA LEU A 405 -12.58 2.17 5.19
C LEU A 405 -13.81 1.26 5.36
N ALA A 406 -14.63 1.51 6.38
CA ALA A 406 -15.93 0.87 6.54
C ALA A 406 -16.98 1.65 5.73
N PHE A 407 -17.49 1.04 4.66
CA PHE A 407 -18.63 1.55 3.91
C PHE A 407 -19.90 0.96 4.52
N GLN A 408 -20.88 1.79 4.88
CA GLN A 408 -22.08 1.38 5.62
C GLN A 408 -23.36 1.89 4.94
N SER A 409 -24.36 1.03 4.83
CA SER A 409 -25.68 1.25 4.23
C SER A 409 -26.74 1.41 5.32
N ASN A 410 -27.00 2.65 5.74
CA ASN A 410 -27.72 2.94 6.99
C ASN A 410 -29.09 3.58 6.70
N TYR A 411 -29.98 2.80 6.06
CA TYR A 411 -31.37 3.14 5.71
C TYR A 411 -31.55 4.56 5.15
N GLN A 412 -32.44 5.38 5.72
CA GLN A 412 -32.77 6.73 5.24
C GLN A 412 -31.51 7.59 5.07
N SER A 413 -30.60 7.53 6.03
CA SER A 413 -29.35 8.31 6.04
C SER A 413 -28.35 7.96 4.91
N GLY A 414 -28.61 6.88 4.16
CA GLY A 414 -27.86 6.52 2.96
C GLY A 414 -26.51 5.84 3.20
N LEU A 415 -25.53 6.17 2.35
CA LEU A 415 -24.18 5.62 2.41
C LEU A 415 -23.30 6.46 3.35
N ARG A 416 -22.70 5.81 4.35
CA ARG A 416 -21.70 6.38 5.26
C ARG A 416 -20.33 5.74 4.97
N ILE A 417 -19.24 6.47 5.14
CA ILE A 417 -17.87 5.95 5.01
C ILE A 417 -17.03 6.41 6.20
N LEU A 418 -16.60 5.45 7.03
CA LEU A 418 -15.74 5.65 8.18
C LEU A 418 -14.29 5.23 7.88
N ASP A 419 -13.31 6.01 8.32
CA ASP A 419 -11.92 5.53 8.43
C ASP A 419 -11.77 4.72 9.73
N VAL A 420 -11.56 3.41 9.58
CA VAL A 420 -11.37 2.44 10.68
C VAL A 420 -9.92 1.95 10.76
N SER A 421 -9.01 2.48 9.94
CA SER A 421 -7.58 2.09 9.89
C SER A 421 -6.83 2.35 11.20
N SER A 422 -7.35 3.24 12.04
CA SER A 422 -6.77 3.63 13.33
C SER A 422 -7.02 2.63 14.47
N ILE A 423 -8.00 1.73 14.32
CA ILE A 423 -8.47 0.81 15.37
C ILE A 423 -7.36 -0.06 15.99
N PRO A 424 -6.41 -0.68 15.24
CA PRO A 424 -5.35 -1.50 15.84
C PRO A 424 -4.45 -0.78 16.84
N LYS A 425 -4.47 0.56 16.84
CA LYS A 425 -3.73 1.42 17.75
C LYS A 425 -4.65 2.16 18.75
N PHE A 426 -5.89 2.43 18.37
CA PHE A 426 -6.90 3.11 19.16
C PHE A 426 -8.18 2.25 19.21
N PRO A 427 -8.13 1.08 19.90
CA PRO A 427 -9.23 0.10 19.89
C PRO A 427 -10.46 0.57 20.68
N ASP A 428 -10.37 1.72 21.35
CA ASP A 428 -11.50 2.43 21.97
C ASP A 428 -12.41 3.13 20.93
N GLY A 429 -11.97 3.26 19.67
CA GLY A 429 -12.68 3.97 18.61
C GLY A 429 -12.43 5.48 18.58
N SER A 430 -11.58 6.01 19.48
CA SER A 430 -11.35 7.46 19.65
C SER A 430 -10.69 8.17 18.45
N LYS A 431 -10.38 7.44 17.39
CA LYS A 431 -9.77 7.90 16.13
C LYS A 431 -10.48 7.36 14.88
N VAL A 432 -11.70 6.85 15.01
CA VAL A 432 -12.57 6.53 13.87
C VAL A 432 -13.29 7.82 13.43
N GLU A 433 -13.23 8.15 12.15
CA GLU A 433 -13.81 9.39 11.60
C GLU A 433 -14.69 9.10 10.38
N GLU A 434 -15.93 9.63 10.35
CA GLU A 434 -16.72 9.66 9.12
C GLU A 434 -16.05 10.61 8.11
N ILE A 435 -15.43 10.08 7.06
CA ILE A 435 -14.72 10.87 6.06
C ILE A 435 -15.63 11.30 4.88
N ALA A 436 -16.74 10.59 4.67
CA ALA A 436 -17.74 10.91 3.65
C ALA A 436 -19.13 10.34 3.94
N TYR A 437 -20.14 10.92 3.28
CA TYR A 437 -21.47 10.34 3.17
C TYR A 437 -22.18 10.79 1.88
N PHE A 438 -23.15 9.99 1.45
CA PHE A 438 -24.15 10.37 0.47
C PHE A 438 -25.53 9.94 0.96
N ASP A 439 -26.32 10.94 1.32
CA ASP A 439 -27.63 10.80 1.94
C ASP A 439 -28.70 10.60 0.86
N VAL A 440 -29.50 9.54 0.93
CA VAL A 440 -30.43 9.17 -0.16
C VAL A 440 -31.86 9.65 0.06
N PHE A 441 -32.17 10.23 1.23
CA PHE A 441 -33.55 10.50 1.65
C PHE A 441 -33.75 11.96 2.09
N PRO A 442 -33.91 12.94 1.18
CA PRO A 442 -33.99 14.37 1.54
C PRO A 442 -35.26 14.80 2.32
N GLY A 443 -36.08 13.87 2.83
CA GLY A 443 -37.38 14.15 3.44
C GLY A 443 -37.32 14.48 4.94
N ASP A 444 -36.38 13.87 5.66
CA ASP A 444 -36.10 14.11 7.08
C ASP A 444 -35.00 15.16 7.31
N ASP A 445 -34.36 15.58 6.23
CA ASP A 445 -33.13 16.35 6.12
C ASP A 445 -33.06 17.65 6.94
N ALA A 446 -34.23 18.20 7.32
CA ALA A 446 -34.43 19.41 8.12
C ALA A 446 -34.84 19.15 9.60
N GLN A 447 -34.98 17.89 10.01
CA GLN A 447 -35.37 17.48 11.36
C GLN A 447 -34.16 17.40 12.32
N PRO A 448 -34.36 17.53 13.65
CA PRO A 448 -33.28 17.40 14.63
C PRO A 448 -32.57 16.05 14.52
N GLY A 449 -31.22 16.06 14.54
CA GLY A 449 -30.42 14.84 14.37
C GLY A 449 -30.44 14.25 12.96
N GLY A 450 -31.19 14.82 12.01
CA GLY A 450 -31.37 14.31 10.66
C GLY A 450 -32.64 13.50 10.45
N GLY A 451 -33.41 13.18 11.51
CA GLY A 451 -34.61 12.34 11.41
C GLY A 451 -34.89 11.58 12.71
N ASP A 452 -35.74 10.56 12.60
CA ASP A 452 -35.85 9.47 13.58
C ASP A 452 -35.19 8.22 12.99
N ALA A 453 -34.70 7.31 13.84
CA ALA A 453 -34.07 6.07 13.38
C ALA A 453 -35.14 5.12 12.79
N LEU A 454 -35.26 5.09 11.45
CA LEU A 454 -36.30 4.35 10.73
C LEU A 454 -35.73 3.57 9.53
N TRP A 455 -36.36 2.43 9.25
CA TRP A 455 -36.03 1.46 8.20
C TRP A 455 -37.06 1.41 7.05
N ASP A 456 -37.97 2.36 7.02
CA ASP A 456 -39.17 2.35 6.18
C ASP A 456 -38.96 2.98 4.79
N ALA A 457 -37.73 3.42 4.50
CA ALA A 457 -37.21 3.87 3.21
C ALA A 457 -35.66 3.86 3.21
N GLY A 458 -35.04 4.23 2.09
CA GLY A 458 -33.60 4.48 2.01
C GLY A 458 -32.76 3.26 1.60
N THR A 459 -31.48 3.27 1.93
CA THR A 459 -30.48 2.31 1.45
C THR A 459 -30.57 0.95 2.15
N TRP A 460 -30.68 -0.12 1.36
CA TRP A 460 -30.54 -1.50 1.84
C TRP A 460 -29.08 -1.96 1.79
N SER A 461 -28.43 -1.79 0.64
CA SER A 461 -27.06 -2.29 0.37
C SER A 461 -26.30 -1.33 -0.54
N HIS A 462 -25.00 -1.56 -0.67
CA HIS A 462 -24.16 -0.90 -1.65
C HIS A 462 -23.09 -1.87 -2.18
N PHE A 463 -22.47 -1.52 -3.30
CA PHE A 463 -21.27 -2.20 -3.80
C PHE A 463 -20.30 -1.19 -4.43
N THR A 464 -19.06 -1.15 -3.94
CA THR A 464 -18.00 -0.28 -4.46
C THR A 464 -17.14 -1.04 -5.48
N PHE A 465 -17.30 -0.69 -6.76
CA PHE A 465 -16.53 -1.31 -7.84
C PHE A 465 -15.04 -1.00 -7.78
N PRO A 466 -14.19 -1.85 -8.40
CA PRO A 466 -12.81 -1.51 -8.72
C PRO A 466 -12.66 -0.13 -9.37
N SER A 467 -13.49 0.32 -10.31
CA SER A 467 -13.39 1.71 -10.78
C SER A 467 -14.05 2.73 -9.84
N GLY A 468 -14.18 2.44 -8.55
CA GLY A 468 -14.60 3.31 -7.44
C GLY A 468 -16.07 3.73 -7.44
N TYR A 469 -16.81 3.47 -8.52
CA TYR A 469 -18.26 3.67 -8.55
C TYR A 469 -18.90 2.85 -7.45
N THR A 470 -19.53 3.52 -6.50
CA THR A 470 -20.36 2.85 -5.51
C THR A 470 -21.78 2.88 -6.03
N VAL A 471 -22.34 1.71 -6.31
CA VAL A 471 -23.78 1.58 -6.55
C VAL A 471 -24.45 1.46 -5.19
N ILE A 472 -25.38 2.35 -4.88
CA ILE A 472 -26.21 2.31 -3.67
C ILE A 472 -27.58 1.81 -4.10
N ASN A 473 -28.08 0.73 -3.50
CA ASN A 473 -29.41 0.22 -3.76
C ASN A 473 -30.37 0.61 -2.64
N THR A 474 -31.54 1.15 -2.99
CA THR A 474 -32.56 1.58 -2.02
C THR A 474 -33.79 0.68 -2.03
N ILE A 475 -34.59 0.78 -0.98
CA ILE A 475 -35.86 0.08 -0.82
C ILE A 475 -36.93 0.72 -1.71
N ASP A 476 -37.02 2.06 -1.68
CA ASP A 476 -38.17 2.84 -2.12
C ASP A 476 -38.02 3.47 -3.51
N ARG A 477 -36.79 3.71 -3.99
CA ARG A 477 -36.54 4.54 -5.19
C ARG A 477 -35.95 3.78 -6.36
N GLY A 478 -34.83 3.07 -6.13
CA GLY A 478 -33.97 2.56 -7.19
C GLY A 478 -32.49 2.47 -6.81
N ALA A 479 -31.64 2.39 -7.83
CA ALA A 479 -30.20 2.33 -7.69
C ALA A 479 -29.53 3.66 -8.10
N PHE A 480 -28.67 4.16 -7.23
CA PHE A 480 -27.84 5.36 -7.44
C PHE A 480 -26.42 4.94 -7.79
N VAL A 481 -25.77 5.68 -8.70
CA VAL A 481 -24.31 5.58 -8.91
C VAL A 481 -23.66 6.82 -8.33
N VAL A 482 -22.79 6.63 -7.33
CA VAL A 482 -22.05 7.71 -6.66
C VAL A 482 -20.56 7.40 -6.61
N LYS A 483 -19.73 8.38 -6.18
CA LYS A 483 -18.29 8.18 -6.10
C LYS A 483 -17.54 9.15 -5.17
N PRO A 484 -16.65 8.69 -4.26
CA PRO A 484 -15.81 9.55 -3.42
C PRO A 484 -14.83 10.42 -4.20
N LYS A 485 -14.40 11.56 -3.66
CA LYS A 485 -13.60 12.57 -4.38
C LYS A 485 -12.07 12.36 -4.38
N TRP A 486 -11.53 11.37 -3.66
CA TRP A 486 -10.14 11.42 -3.18
C TRP A 486 -9.04 10.74 -4.03
N GLY A 487 -9.35 10.15 -5.17
CA GLY A 487 -8.33 9.42 -5.94
C GLY A 487 -8.31 7.90 -5.68
N SER A 488 -7.41 7.21 -6.39
CA SER A 488 -7.37 5.75 -6.56
C SER A 488 -6.81 4.93 -5.40
N ILE A 489 -6.88 3.60 -5.55
CA ILE A 489 -6.14 2.59 -4.77
C ILE A 489 -5.58 1.52 -5.78
N VAL A 490 -5.46 0.18 -5.56
CA VAL A 490 -4.85 -0.82 -6.52
C VAL A 490 -5.66 -2.08 -7.00
N ALA A 491 -6.71 -2.56 -6.31
CA ALA A 491 -7.76 -3.60 -6.56
C ALA A 491 -7.43 -5.05 -6.12
N TYR A 492 -8.25 -5.86 -5.40
CA TYR A 492 -9.70 -6.01 -5.03
C TYR A 492 -10.78 -5.27 -5.82
N TYR A 493 -11.83 -5.97 -6.24
CA TYR A 493 -12.04 -7.43 -6.24
C TYR A 493 -10.94 -8.16 -7.03
N ALA A 494 -10.66 -9.44 -6.76
CA ALA A 494 -9.55 -10.17 -7.39
C ALA A 494 -10.06 -11.01 -8.59
N PRO A 495 -9.99 -10.53 -9.85
CA PRO A 495 -10.51 -11.27 -10.99
C PRO A 495 -9.52 -12.36 -11.45
N PHE A 496 -9.54 -13.53 -10.79
CA PHE A 496 -8.75 -14.68 -11.23
C PHE A 496 -9.28 -15.29 -12.53
N LEU A 497 -8.72 -14.82 -13.66
CA LEU A 497 -9.06 -15.26 -14.99
C LEU A 497 -8.62 -16.70 -15.27
N ASN A 498 -9.60 -17.56 -15.55
CA ASN A 498 -9.53 -18.81 -16.33
C ASN A 498 -8.22 -19.63 -16.31
N ALA A 499 -8.21 -20.70 -15.51
CA ALA A 499 -7.52 -21.95 -15.85
C ALA A 499 -8.54 -23.10 -15.75
N THR A 500 -8.51 -24.07 -16.68
CA THR A 500 -9.52 -25.13 -16.80
C THR A 500 -8.92 -26.53 -16.63
N GLU A 501 -9.60 -27.35 -15.83
CA GLU A 501 -9.50 -28.82 -15.76
C GLU A 501 -8.17 -29.44 -15.29
N SER A 502 -7.97 -29.48 -13.97
CA SER A 502 -7.37 -30.65 -13.26
C SER A 502 -7.81 -30.65 -11.78
N ARG A 503 -7.65 -31.78 -11.08
CA ARG A 503 -8.04 -32.01 -9.67
C ARG A 503 -6.86 -32.57 -8.87
N PRO A 504 -6.92 -32.61 -7.52
CA PRO A 504 -7.20 -31.49 -6.62
C PRO A 504 -6.19 -31.43 -5.45
N ASN A 505 -5.75 -30.24 -5.02
CA ASN A 505 -5.31 -29.92 -3.64
C ASN A 505 -4.85 -28.45 -3.51
N GLU A 506 -4.91 -27.92 -2.27
CA GLU A 506 -4.09 -26.83 -1.70
C GLU A 506 -4.02 -25.44 -2.40
N LEU A 507 -4.97 -24.57 -2.01
CA LEU A 507 -4.83 -23.17 -1.50
C LEU A 507 -3.47 -22.40 -1.61
N PRO A 508 -3.46 -21.05 -1.54
CA PRO A 508 -4.46 -20.03 -1.98
C PRO A 508 -3.84 -18.72 -2.56
N LEU A 509 -4.66 -17.67 -2.83
CA LEU A 509 -4.25 -16.35 -3.40
C LEU A 509 -5.02 -15.14 -2.82
N LEU A 510 -4.43 -13.93 -2.90
CA LEU A 510 -4.91 -12.60 -2.39
C LEU A 510 -4.98 -11.51 -3.52
N GLY A 511 -5.57 -10.31 -3.29
CA GLY A 511 -5.15 -9.04 -3.96
C GLY A 511 -6.11 -7.81 -3.88
N PRO A 512 -5.68 -6.50 -3.69
CA PRO A 512 -6.36 -5.44 -2.85
C PRO A 512 -6.75 -4.00 -3.40
N VAL A 513 -8.08 -3.68 -3.38
CA VAL A 513 -8.97 -2.44 -3.35
C VAL A 513 -8.77 -1.17 -4.28
N GLN A 514 -9.83 -0.43 -4.76
CA GLN A 514 -9.82 0.84 -5.60
C GLN A 514 -11.17 1.69 -5.49
N ILE A 515 -11.47 2.93 -6.02
CA ILE A 515 -10.80 4.03 -6.81
C ILE A 515 -11.40 5.48 -6.58
N ALA A 516 -10.78 6.47 -7.25
CA ALA A 516 -10.96 7.94 -7.50
C ALA A 516 -12.36 8.57 -7.78
N PRO A 517 -12.55 9.86 -8.28
CA PRO A 517 -12.01 10.53 -9.51
C PRO A 517 -11.44 12.01 -9.34
N HIS A 518 -11.72 13.19 -10.01
CA HIS A 518 -12.69 13.62 -11.08
C HIS A 518 -12.62 15.05 -11.78
N ARG A 519 -13.00 15.11 -13.08
CA ARG A 519 -13.85 16.07 -13.92
C ARG A 519 -13.49 17.42 -14.61
N HIS A 520 -13.78 17.49 -15.95
CA HIS A 520 -14.96 18.15 -16.63
C HIS A 520 -14.93 18.01 -18.21
N THR A 521 -16.05 18.27 -18.93
CA THR A 521 -16.20 18.97 -20.28
C THR A 521 -16.76 18.31 -21.60
N CYS A 522 -17.66 19.09 -22.25
CA CYS A 522 -18.11 19.35 -23.64
C CYS A 522 -18.57 18.25 -24.66
N ARG A 523 -19.56 18.61 -25.50
CA ARG A 523 -20.18 17.78 -26.56
C ARG A 523 -19.25 17.49 -27.76
N TYR A 524 -18.24 18.32 -28.01
CA TYR A 524 -17.19 18.06 -29.01
C TYR A 524 -16.24 16.92 -28.59
N CYS A 525 -16.09 16.67 -27.28
CA CYS A 525 -15.17 15.66 -26.73
C CYS A 525 -15.54 14.22 -27.12
N ARG A 526 -16.78 13.97 -27.59
CA ARG A 526 -17.23 12.66 -28.08
C ARG A 526 -16.47 12.15 -29.31
N GLN A 527 -15.74 13.00 -30.05
CA GLN A 527 -14.95 12.57 -31.23
C GLN A 527 -13.54 12.05 -30.90
N ILE A 528 -13.12 11.99 -29.63
CA ILE A 528 -11.71 11.70 -29.25
C ILE A 528 -11.50 10.23 -28.81
N CYS A 529 -12.54 9.51 -28.38
CA CYS A 529 -12.38 8.35 -27.48
C CYS A 529 -12.72 6.97 -28.08
N ILE A 530 -11.85 6.44 -28.95
CA ILE A 530 -11.66 5.01 -29.34
C ILE A 530 -10.32 4.90 -30.11
N ALA A 531 -9.53 3.82 -30.08
CA ALA A 531 -9.42 2.63 -29.22
C ALA A 531 -7.90 2.46 -28.87
N ILE A 532 -7.24 1.36 -28.48
CA ILE A 532 -7.38 -0.13 -28.40
C ILE A 532 -6.74 -0.50 -27.03
N SER A 533 -7.32 -1.32 -26.13
CA SER A 533 -7.38 -2.80 -26.08
C SER A 533 -6.01 -3.50 -25.89
N HIS A 534 -6.03 -4.71 -25.29
CA HIS A 534 -4.89 -5.39 -24.68
C HIS A 534 -3.87 -6.02 -25.65
N ASP A 535 -2.71 -6.31 -25.05
CA ASP A 535 -1.66 -7.26 -25.43
C ASP A 535 -0.56 -6.80 -26.42
N ILE A 536 0.66 -7.17 -26.05
CA ILE A 536 1.95 -7.31 -26.76
C ILE A 536 2.98 -7.51 -25.66
N SER A 537 3.44 -8.76 -25.49
CA SER A 537 4.62 -9.07 -24.68
C SER A 537 5.88 -9.00 -25.55
N LYS A 538 6.99 -8.56 -24.94
CA LYS A 538 8.38 -8.54 -25.45
C LYS A 538 8.70 -7.65 -26.68
N GLN A 539 9.67 -6.76 -26.45
CA GLN A 539 10.55 -6.09 -27.42
C GLN A 539 9.93 -5.13 -28.45
N SER A 540 10.75 -4.15 -28.86
CA SER A 540 10.46 -3.08 -29.83
C SER A 540 9.40 -2.04 -29.38
N GLY A 541 9.79 -0.77 -29.30
CA GLY A 541 8.92 0.31 -28.84
C GLY A 541 7.93 0.79 -29.91
N LEU A 542 6.70 1.13 -29.49
CA LEU A 542 5.65 1.66 -30.38
C LEU A 542 5.04 2.94 -29.80
N LEU A 543 4.84 3.97 -30.64
CA LEU A 543 4.09 5.18 -30.27
C LEU A 543 2.61 5.03 -30.65
N ILE A 544 1.70 5.46 -29.78
CA ILE A 544 0.28 5.67 -30.08
C ILE A 544 0.03 7.17 -30.26
N ARG A 545 -0.77 7.54 -31.28
CA ARG A 545 -1.10 8.93 -31.64
C ARG A 545 -2.61 9.13 -31.66
N LEU A 546 -3.10 10.15 -30.96
CA LEU A 546 -4.42 10.76 -31.21
C LEU A 546 -4.23 12.15 -31.82
N SER A 547 -5.21 12.62 -32.59
CA SER A 547 -5.12 13.90 -33.32
C SER A 547 -6.47 14.56 -33.51
N LEU A 548 -6.58 15.80 -33.03
CA LEU A 548 -7.61 16.76 -33.44
C LEU A 548 -6.92 17.99 -34.05
N THR A 549 -7.67 18.73 -34.88
CA THR A 549 -7.18 19.92 -35.57
C THR A 549 -7.72 21.20 -34.94
N PHE A 550 -6.94 22.28 -35.03
CA PHE A 550 -7.28 23.62 -34.53
C PHE A 550 -8.63 24.15 -35.09
N GLN A 551 -8.98 23.72 -36.30
CA GLN A 551 -10.20 24.10 -37.01
C GLN A 551 -11.48 23.54 -36.35
N GLN A 552 -11.39 22.37 -35.71
CA GLN A 552 -12.51 21.78 -34.94
C GLN A 552 -12.75 22.55 -33.63
N VAL A 553 -11.68 22.99 -32.96
CA VAL A 553 -11.76 23.81 -31.73
C VAL A 553 -12.36 25.19 -32.03
N ALA A 554 -11.97 25.81 -33.14
CA ALA A 554 -12.54 27.10 -33.57
C ALA A 554 -14.06 27.02 -33.83
N GLN A 555 -14.54 25.96 -34.49
CA GLN A 555 -15.98 25.74 -34.72
C GLN A 555 -16.76 25.49 -33.43
N ALA A 556 -16.16 24.83 -32.43
CA ALA A 556 -16.78 24.63 -31.11
C ALA A 556 -16.96 25.96 -30.35
N LYS A 557 -15.97 26.86 -30.43
CA LYS A 557 -16.00 28.17 -29.76
C LYS A 557 -16.96 29.15 -30.44
N ALA A 558 -17.09 29.09 -31.76
CA ALA A 558 -18.00 29.93 -32.55
C ALA A 558 -19.49 29.53 -32.46
N ARG A 559 -19.86 28.57 -31.60
CA ARG A 559 -21.23 28.08 -31.39
C ARG A 559 -21.60 27.85 -29.91
N SER A 560 -20.90 28.52 -28.99
CA SER A 560 -21.12 28.47 -27.53
C SER A 560 -21.34 27.06 -26.96
N CYS A 561 -20.27 26.24 -26.85
CA CYS A 561 -20.33 25.07 -25.96
C CYS A 561 -20.31 25.56 -24.51
N PRO A 562 -21.34 25.28 -23.67
CA PRO A 562 -21.45 25.86 -22.32
C PRO A 562 -20.29 25.54 -21.36
N LEU A 563 -19.46 24.54 -21.71
CA LEU A 563 -18.33 24.08 -20.90
C LEU A 563 -17.01 24.83 -21.19
N LEU A 564 -17.11 25.99 -21.86
CA LEU A 564 -16.11 27.06 -21.82
C LEU A 564 -16.63 28.35 -21.16
N GLU A 565 -17.92 28.42 -20.81
CA GLU A 565 -18.59 29.63 -20.28
C GLU A 565 -18.89 29.53 -18.77
N GLY A 566 -18.92 28.32 -18.20
CA GLY A 566 -19.08 28.08 -16.75
C GLY A 566 -17.79 28.16 -15.91
N ALA A 567 -16.73 28.81 -16.41
CA ALA A 567 -15.39 28.81 -15.80
C ALA A 567 -15.11 30.03 -14.90
N HIS A 568 -16.12 30.45 -14.13
CA HIS A 568 -15.98 31.46 -13.07
C HIS A 568 -16.44 30.86 -11.73
N ASP A 569 -15.78 31.26 -10.64
CA ASP A 569 -16.07 30.95 -9.23
C ASP A 569 -16.00 29.46 -8.80
N ALA A 570 -14.81 28.86 -8.94
CA ALA A 570 -14.31 27.82 -8.02
C ALA A 570 -12.77 27.82 -7.98
N SER A 571 -12.17 27.69 -6.79
CA SER A 571 -10.74 27.96 -6.55
C SER A 571 -9.73 26.88 -6.98
N THR A 572 -10.13 25.92 -7.82
CA THR A 572 -9.23 24.97 -8.51
C THR A 572 -9.01 25.29 -9.99
N ALA A 573 -9.46 26.46 -10.47
CA ALA A 573 -9.17 26.98 -11.81
C ALA A 573 -7.87 27.82 -11.90
N ALA A 574 -6.89 27.58 -11.02
CA ALA A 574 -5.54 28.15 -11.11
C ALA A 574 -4.58 27.32 -11.99
N LEU A 575 -5.10 26.57 -12.98
CA LEU A 575 -4.31 26.15 -14.13
C LEU A 575 -4.13 27.38 -15.03
N ASP A 576 -3.17 28.18 -14.60
CA ASP A 576 -3.15 29.64 -14.74
C ASP A 576 -3.15 30.15 -16.19
N VAL A 577 -3.67 31.36 -16.42
CA VAL A 577 -3.41 32.10 -17.67
C VAL A 577 -1.89 32.31 -17.86
N ARG A 578 -1.13 32.37 -16.75
CA ARG A 578 0.33 32.28 -16.74
C ARG A 578 0.87 31.00 -17.39
N ILE A 579 0.17 29.87 -17.42
CA ILE A 579 0.66 28.67 -18.14
C ILE A 579 0.60 28.87 -19.66
N LEU A 580 -0.47 29.45 -20.19
CA LEU A 580 -0.51 29.80 -21.62
C LEU A 580 0.42 30.97 -21.95
N SER A 581 0.59 31.97 -21.07
CA SER A 581 1.55 33.04 -21.29
C SER A 581 3.00 32.58 -21.13
N GLN A 582 3.29 31.60 -20.26
CA GLN A 582 4.62 30.98 -20.11
C GLN A 582 4.93 30.02 -21.25
N LEU A 583 3.95 29.30 -21.81
CA LEU A 583 4.14 28.48 -23.01
C LEU A 583 4.33 29.36 -24.26
N GLN A 584 3.52 30.42 -24.42
CA GLN A 584 3.72 31.43 -25.45
C GLN A 584 5.11 32.05 -25.30
N THR A 585 5.47 32.47 -24.08
CA THR A 585 6.80 33.00 -23.82
C THR A 585 7.88 31.97 -24.10
N PHE A 586 7.73 30.70 -23.75
CA PHE A 586 8.78 29.69 -23.98
C PHE A 586 9.23 29.62 -25.44
N PHE A 587 8.35 29.97 -26.39
CA PHE A 587 8.73 30.17 -27.80
C PHE A 587 9.34 31.57 -28.07
N ASP A 588 8.87 32.63 -27.41
CA ASP A 588 9.46 33.99 -27.47
C ASP A 588 10.84 34.11 -26.77
N ILE A 589 11.21 33.20 -25.84
CA ILE A 589 12.54 33.15 -25.20
C ILE A 589 13.64 32.83 -26.23
N PHE A 590 13.33 31.97 -27.20
CA PHE A 590 14.30 31.37 -28.13
C PHE A 590 14.27 31.99 -29.54
N SER A 591 13.73 33.19 -29.72
CA SER A 591 13.83 33.92 -30.99
C SER A 591 15.27 34.43 -31.21
N VAL A 592 16.06 33.70 -32.01
CA VAL A 592 17.40 34.12 -32.45
C VAL A 592 17.30 35.43 -33.24
N SER A 593 18.25 36.35 -33.07
CA SER A 593 18.26 37.67 -33.71
C SER A 593 18.37 37.59 -35.24
N SER A 594 17.85 38.61 -35.92
CA SER A 594 17.49 38.60 -37.35
C SER A 594 18.64 38.85 -38.35
N ASP A 595 19.89 38.67 -37.95
CA ASP A 595 21.08 39.08 -38.73
C ASP A 595 21.56 38.01 -39.71
N LEU A 596 20.67 37.56 -40.62
CA LEU A 596 20.98 36.60 -41.68
C LEU A 596 20.30 36.91 -43.02
N HIS A 597 20.28 38.20 -43.36
CA HIS A 597 19.78 38.74 -44.63
C HIS A 597 20.74 38.53 -45.83
N THR A 598 21.06 37.28 -46.21
CA THR A 598 21.56 36.97 -47.57
C THR A 598 21.46 35.48 -47.91
N LEU A 599 20.43 35.10 -48.68
CA LEU A 599 20.54 34.34 -49.94
C LEU A 599 19.15 34.16 -50.57
N THR A 600 19.08 34.20 -51.89
CA THR A 600 17.83 34.48 -52.62
C THR A 600 17.17 33.26 -53.27
N GLY A 601 15.84 33.24 -53.28
CA GLY A 601 15.09 32.72 -54.42
C GLY A 601 14.63 31.25 -54.40
N CYS A 602 13.67 30.90 -53.53
CA CYS A 602 12.65 29.91 -53.89
C CYS A 602 11.34 30.12 -53.12
N SER A 603 10.22 30.16 -53.84
CA SER A 603 8.88 30.53 -53.31
C SER A 603 8.14 29.39 -52.61
N THR A 604 8.75 28.77 -51.59
CA THR A 604 8.11 27.69 -50.78
C THR A 604 8.27 27.83 -49.26
N PHE A 605 8.92 28.87 -48.76
CA PHE A 605 9.29 28.96 -47.32
C PHE A 605 8.07 29.02 -46.38
N ALA A 606 7.06 29.83 -46.69
CA ALA A 606 5.84 29.95 -45.87
C ALA A 606 4.99 28.65 -45.82
N ALA A 607 5.11 27.77 -46.81
CA ALA A 607 4.39 26.50 -46.84
C ALA A 607 5.05 25.43 -45.93
N ARG A 608 6.37 25.48 -45.74
CA ARG A 608 7.12 24.47 -44.97
C ARG A 608 6.92 24.61 -43.46
N VAL A 609 6.68 25.82 -42.94
CA VAL A 609 6.40 26.02 -41.50
C VAL A 609 5.07 25.36 -41.09
N ARG A 610 4.03 25.40 -41.93
CA ARG A 610 2.71 24.81 -41.58
C ARG A 610 2.67 23.28 -41.55
N TYR A 611 3.59 22.59 -42.24
CA TYR A 611 3.69 21.13 -42.18
C TYR A 611 4.64 20.61 -41.09
N PHE A 612 5.45 21.47 -40.46
CA PHE A 612 6.42 21.05 -39.44
C PHE A 612 5.79 20.85 -38.03
N VAL A 613 4.68 21.54 -37.74
CA VAL A 613 4.12 21.64 -36.37
C VAL A 613 3.11 20.53 -36.03
N LEU A 614 2.61 19.76 -37.00
CA LEU A 614 1.66 18.65 -36.80
C LEU A 614 2.30 17.27 -37.10
N GLY A 615 3.60 17.15 -36.80
CA GLY A 615 4.51 16.12 -37.36
C GLY A 615 4.70 14.79 -36.63
N LEU A 616 4.17 14.61 -35.40
CA LEU A 616 4.36 13.41 -34.53
C LEU A 616 5.77 13.24 -33.93
N SER A 617 5.79 12.53 -32.80
CA SER A 617 6.88 11.65 -32.33
C SER A 617 8.16 12.26 -31.79
N ASN A 618 8.86 11.39 -31.07
CA ASN A 618 10.25 11.36 -30.64
C ASN A 618 11.27 11.64 -31.79
N ARG A 619 11.18 12.78 -32.48
CA ARG A 619 12.20 13.27 -33.42
C ARG A 619 12.77 14.59 -32.89
N PRO A 620 13.91 14.56 -32.18
CA PRO A 620 14.48 15.73 -31.52
C PRO A 620 15.00 16.76 -32.54
N PHE A 621 14.89 18.04 -32.21
CA PHE A 621 15.29 19.16 -33.06
C PHE A 621 16.67 19.70 -32.67
N HIS A 622 17.39 20.28 -33.64
CA HIS A 622 18.74 20.81 -33.44
C HIS A 622 18.72 22.34 -33.33
N LEU A 623 19.13 22.86 -32.19
CA LEU A 623 19.45 24.26 -31.95
C LEU A 623 20.93 24.48 -32.31
N ARG A 624 21.16 25.16 -33.44
CA ARG A 624 22.51 25.51 -33.90
C ARG A 624 22.92 26.82 -33.23
N LEU A 625 23.61 26.72 -32.10
CA LEU A 625 24.26 27.87 -31.48
C LEU A 625 25.32 28.40 -32.46
N GLY A 626 25.44 29.72 -32.58
CA GLY A 626 26.48 30.35 -33.40
C GLY A 626 27.88 30.03 -32.88
N GLN A 627 28.92 30.30 -33.68
CA GLN A 627 30.31 30.05 -33.27
C GLN A 627 30.61 30.67 -31.91
N LEU A 628 30.79 29.81 -30.90
CA LEU A 628 31.39 30.20 -29.63
C LEU A 628 32.88 30.42 -29.89
N SER A 629 33.33 31.67 -29.77
CA SER A 629 34.73 32.06 -29.98
C SER A 629 35.62 31.65 -28.80
N SER A 630 35.82 30.33 -28.66
CA SER A 630 36.98 29.75 -27.98
C SER A 630 37.96 29.22 -29.02
N GLU A 631 39.26 29.28 -28.71
CA GLU A 631 40.38 29.20 -29.67
C GLU A 631 40.54 27.86 -30.42
N SER A 632 39.70 26.87 -30.13
CA SER A 632 39.73 25.50 -30.66
C SER A 632 38.68 25.18 -31.74
N GLY A 633 37.93 26.17 -32.24
CA GLY A 633 37.22 26.11 -33.54
C GLY A 633 36.02 25.16 -33.68
N GLY A 634 35.61 24.44 -32.63
CA GLY A 634 34.50 23.48 -32.67
C GLY A 634 33.11 24.12 -32.79
N THR A 635 32.17 23.42 -33.46
CA THR A 635 30.74 23.79 -33.46
C THR A 635 30.01 23.01 -32.36
N LEU A 636 29.46 23.71 -31.36
CA LEU A 636 28.52 23.10 -30.42
C LEU A 636 27.14 22.95 -31.07
N ARG A 637 26.59 21.73 -31.02
CA ARG A 637 25.21 21.44 -31.41
C ARG A 637 24.41 21.11 -30.14
N ALA A 638 23.34 21.87 -29.88
CA ALA A 638 22.42 21.59 -28.78
C ALA A 638 21.14 20.94 -29.32
N ARG A 639 20.64 19.88 -28.69
CA ARG A 639 19.48 19.13 -29.19
C ARG A 639 18.54 18.73 -28.07
N VAL A 640 17.30 19.22 -28.05
CA VAL A 640 16.36 18.93 -26.96
C VAL A 640 15.82 17.51 -27.11
N LEU A 641 16.05 16.67 -26.10
CA LEU A 641 15.70 15.25 -26.11
C LEU A 641 14.33 14.95 -25.50
N TYR A 642 13.93 15.72 -24.49
CA TYR A 642 12.65 15.54 -23.80
C TYR A 642 12.14 16.87 -23.24
N THR A 643 10.82 17.04 -23.23
CA THR A 643 10.14 18.17 -22.57
C THR A 643 9.07 17.62 -21.63
N SER A 644 9.30 17.78 -20.33
CA SER A 644 8.26 17.63 -19.30
C SER A 644 8.13 18.96 -18.56
N TRP A 645 6.99 19.21 -17.91
CA TRP A 645 6.64 20.48 -17.27
C TRP A 645 7.62 21.02 -16.20
N ARG A 646 8.69 20.29 -15.87
CA ARG A 646 9.72 20.66 -14.88
C ARG A 646 11.15 20.25 -15.25
N LEU A 647 11.43 19.80 -16.48
CA LEU A 647 12.77 19.33 -16.87
C LEU A 647 13.01 19.52 -18.38
N PHE A 648 14.15 20.14 -18.69
CA PHE A 648 14.71 20.26 -20.03
C PHE A 648 16.03 19.49 -20.08
N GLU A 649 16.10 18.48 -20.94
CA GLU A 649 17.34 17.75 -21.22
C GLU A 649 17.80 18.05 -22.65
N PHE A 650 19.02 18.56 -22.81
CA PHE A 650 19.65 18.81 -24.10
C PHE A 650 20.90 17.93 -24.28
N GLU A 651 21.08 17.41 -25.49
CA GLU A 651 22.32 16.77 -25.95
C GLU A 651 23.31 17.87 -26.37
N ILE A 652 24.54 17.87 -25.84
CA ILE A 652 25.68 18.57 -26.43
C ILE A 652 26.50 17.58 -27.26
N SER A 653 26.87 17.99 -28.47
CA SER A 653 27.99 17.40 -29.21
C SER A 653 28.90 18.47 -29.83
N ALA A 654 30.18 18.11 -29.99
CA ALA A 654 31.20 18.94 -30.62
C ALA A 654 31.74 18.22 -31.87
N ASP A 655 31.78 18.91 -33.01
CA ASP A 655 32.45 18.40 -34.22
C ASP A 655 33.99 18.48 -34.03
N GLN A 656 34.64 17.39 -33.62
CA GLN A 656 36.12 17.25 -33.56
C GLN A 656 36.69 16.16 -34.49
N GLY A 657 36.13 16.00 -35.69
CA GLY A 657 36.81 15.31 -36.81
C GLY A 657 37.09 13.81 -36.65
N SER A 658 36.60 13.18 -35.60
CA SER A 658 36.72 11.75 -35.28
C SER A 658 35.34 11.18 -34.91
N GLU A 659 35.17 9.86 -35.03
CA GLU A 659 33.84 9.23 -35.11
C GLU A 659 33.11 9.04 -33.77
N GLU A 660 33.71 9.45 -32.63
CA GLU A 660 33.09 9.38 -31.31
C GLU A 660 32.48 10.72 -30.85
N SER A 661 31.24 10.99 -31.27
CA SER A 661 30.47 12.12 -30.71
C SER A 661 29.95 11.79 -29.30
N SER A 662 30.60 12.30 -28.25
CA SER A 662 30.26 12.08 -26.84
C SER A 662 28.96 12.80 -26.39
N ALA A 663 27.82 12.27 -26.85
CA ALA A 663 26.48 12.79 -26.61
C ALA A 663 26.14 12.90 -25.10
N SER A 664 26.34 14.09 -24.54
CA SER A 664 26.15 14.36 -23.12
C SER A 664 24.83 15.11 -22.87
N ARG A 665 24.02 14.64 -21.92
CA ARG A 665 22.79 15.36 -21.49
C ARG A 665 23.16 16.60 -20.66
N GLY A 666 22.30 17.60 -20.62
CA GLY A 666 22.54 18.83 -19.86
C GLY A 666 21.29 19.47 -19.28
N VAL A 667 21.50 20.39 -18.33
CA VAL A 667 20.48 21.06 -17.50
C VAL A 667 20.58 22.57 -17.66
N ILE A 668 19.43 23.25 -17.64
CA ILE A 668 19.29 24.71 -17.61
C ILE A 668 19.10 25.18 -16.17
N ASN A 669 19.94 26.10 -15.69
CA ASN A 669 19.84 26.70 -14.35
C ASN A 669 20.04 28.23 -14.40
N CYS A 670 19.82 28.93 -13.29
CA CYS A 670 20.11 30.38 -13.14
C CYS A 670 20.42 30.74 -11.68
N ILE A 671 21.07 31.88 -11.44
CA ILE A 671 21.33 32.37 -10.07
C ILE A 671 20.05 32.95 -9.44
N THR A 672 19.96 32.92 -8.11
CA THR A 672 18.73 33.32 -7.37
C THR A 672 18.30 34.77 -7.60
N ASP A 673 19.26 35.66 -7.87
CA ASP A 673 19.04 37.10 -7.94
C ASP A 673 18.89 37.62 -9.38
N ASP A 674 18.91 36.74 -10.38
CA ASP A 674 18.65 37.09 -11.78
C ASP A 674 17.13 37.07 -12.08
N PRO A 675 16.59 38.00 -12.90
CA PRO A 675 15.18 37.99 -13.29
C PRO A 675 14.66 36.70 -13.96
N ALA A 676 15.52 35.78 -14.41
CA ALA A 676 15.15 34.44 -14.86
C ALA A 676 14.74 33.48 -13.71
N ALA A 677 15.06 33.81 -12.45
CA ALA A 677 14.85 32.96 -11.27
C ALA A 677 13.39 32.62 -10.97
N ASP A 678 12.45 33.45 -11.43
CA ASP A 678 10.98 33.22 -11.38
C ASP A 678 10.52 32.10 -12.33
N TYR A 679 11.30 31.83 -13.38
CA TYR A 679 10.89 31.01 -14.53
C TYR A 679 11.74 29.75 -14.68
N VAL A 680 13.03 29.81 -14.33
CA VAL A 680 13.93 28.66 -14.20
C VAL A 680 14.11 28.35 -12.71
N ARG A 681 13.76 27.13 -12.29
CA ARG A 681 13.78 26.74 -10.86
C ARG A 681 15.08 26.08 -10.40
N GLU A 682 15.79 25.41 -11.30
CA GLU A 682 17.10 24.84 -11.00
C GLU A 682 18.11 25.97 -10.74
N ARG A 683 19.05 25.74 -9.81
CA ARG A 683 20.16 26.66 -9.49
C ARG A 683 21.50 25.98 -9.86
N PRO A 684 22.57 26.73 -10.16
CA PRO A 684 23.90 26.16 -10.42
C PRO A 684 24.35 25.18 -9.34
N ILE A 685 25.22 24.23 -9.71
CA ILE A 685 26.00 23.45 -8.73
C ILE A 685 26.98 24.40 -8.04
N THR A 686 26.97 24.47 -6.71
CA THR A 686 27.89 25.31 -5.93
C THR A 686 29.20 24.56 -5.71
N THR A 687 30.26 24.92 -6.43
CA THR A 687 31.63 24.36 -6.27
C THR A 687 32.53 25.19 -5.35
N GLU A 688 32.09 26.39 -4.96
CA GLU A 688 32.81 27.28 -4.07
C GLU A 688 32.74 26.82 -2.60
N ALA A 689 33.56 27.43 -1.74
CA ALA A 689 33.49 27.19 -0.30
C ALA A 689 32.13 27.62 0.27
N VAL A 690 31.68 26.93 1.32
CA VAL A 690 30.36 27.14 1.91
C VAL A 690 30.29 28.52 2.56
N SER A 691 29.56 29.42 1.91
CA SER A 691 29.44 30.82 2.35
C SER A 691 28.54 30.99 3.59
N GLN A 692 28.69 32.11 4.29
CA GLN A 692 27.73 32.49 5.34
C GLN A 692 26.29 32.62 4.81
N GLN A 693 26.10 33.03 3.54
CA GLN A 693 24.78 33.08 2.91
C GLN A 693 24.19 31.67 2.75
N THR A 694 25.03 30.66 2.47
CA THR A 694 24.62 29.25 2.39
C THR A 694 24.23 28.71 3.76
N LEU A 695 24.97 29.05 4.82
CA LEU A 695 24.62 28.69 6.20
C LEU A 695 23.36 29.43 6.70
N ALA A 696 23.11 30.66 6.25
CA ALA A 696 21.86 31.38 6.53
C ALA A 696 20.64 30.74 5.83
N LYS A 697 20.78 30.22 4.60
CA LYS A 697 19.74 29.40 3.95
C LYS A 697 19.42 28.15 4.78
N ALA A 698 20.46 27.47 5.25
CA ALA A 698 20.32 26.30 6.13
C ALA A 698 19.59 26.62 7.46
N GLN A 699 19.95 27.73 8.10
CA GLN A 699 19.25 28.21 9.29
C GLN A 699 17.77 28.52 9.01
N THR A 700 17.47 29.10 7.83
CA THR A 700 16.11 29.38 7.39
C THR A 700 15.29 28.09 7.21
N TRP A 701 15.86 27.05 6.60
CA TRP A 701 15.19 25.75 6.43
C TRP A 701 14.90 25.05 7.77
N LEU A 702 15.84 25.12 8.72
CA LEU A 702 15.61 24.65 10.10
C LEU A 702 14.46 25.41 10.76
N HIS A 703 14.46 26.75 10.65
CA HIS A 703 13.46 27.62 11.27
C HIS A 703 12.06 27.44 10.66
N GLU A 704 11.93 27.39 9.33
CA GLU A 704 10.68 27.02 8.63
C GLU A 704 10.15 25.68 9.16
N CYS A 705 11.02 24.67 9.18
CA CYS A 705 10.64 23.32 9.56
C CYS A 705 10.28 23.18 11.04
N GLN A 706 10.79 24.05 11.92
CA GLN A 706 10.41 24.10 13.34
C GLN A 706 9.06 24.80 13.57
N ASN A 707 8.79 25.89 12.85
CA ASN A 707 7.71 26.83 13.21
C ASN A 707 6.48 26.77 12.29
N ASP A 708 6.64 26.41 11.02
CA ASP A 708 5.52 26.29 10.07
C ASP A 708 4.85 24.91 10.17
N ARG A 709 3.89 24.81 11.10
CA ARG A 709 3.07 23.60 11.29
C ARG A 709 2.09 23.32 10.15
N MET A 710 1.84 24.26 9.24
CA MET A 710 0.99 24.02 8.06
C MET A 710 1.76 23.36 6.92
N LEU A 711 3.02 23.73 6.71
CA LEU A 711 3.89 23.13 5.70
C LEU A 711 4.75 21.97 6.21
N HIS A 712 4.82 21.74 7.53
CA HIS A 712 5.60 20.66 8.16
C HIS A 712 4.88 19.96 9.34
N PRO A 713 3.63 19.45 9.18
CA PRO A 713 2.86 18.87 10.28
C PRO A 713 3.59 17.71 10.99
N ASP A 714 4.21 16.79 10.24
CA ASP A 714 4.86 15.59 10.78
C ASP A 714 6.24 15.84 11.40
N CYS A 715 6.79 17.05 11.21
CA CYS A 715 8.12 17.43 11.67
C CYS A 715 8.12 18.00 13.11
N ALA A 716 6.96 18.12 13.76
CA ALA A 716 6.87 18.59 15.14
C ALA A 716 7.70 17.69 16.08
N PRO A 717 8.44 18.26 17.07
CA PRO A 717 9.22 17.47 18.01
C PRO A 717 8.31 16.73 19.01
N GLU A 718 8.41 15.40 19.05
CA GLU A 718 7.86 14.59 20.14
C GLU A 718 8.76 14.77 21.39
N ASN A 719 8.22 15.32 22.48
CA ASN A 719 8.99 15.68 23.68
C ASN A 719 9.12 14.48 24.65
N SER A 720 10.15 13.66 24.45
CA SER A 720 10.42 12.46 25.28
C SER A 720 11.10 12.75 26.62
N GLY A 721 11.69 13.94 26.80
CA GLY A 721 12.57 14.23 27.94
C GLY A 721 13.93 13.51 27.88
N PHE A 722 14.28 12.87 26.76
CA PHE A 722 15.59 12.28 26.56
C PHE A 722 16.67 13.36 26.33
N VAL A 723 17.85 13.13 26.89
CA VAL A 723 19.09 13.89 26.61
C VAL A 723 20.28 12.91 26.60
N PRO A 724 21.25 13.04 25.65
CA PRO A 724 22.44 12.19 25.62
C PRO A 724 23.31 12.40 26.86
N THR A 725 23.96 11.33 27.38
CA THR A 725 24.77 11.36 28.61
C THR A 725 25.80 12.48 28.62
N ARG A 726 26.44 12.73 27.47
CA ARG A 726 27.43 13.78 27.25
C ARG A 726 27.16 14.51 25.95
N LEU A 727 27.44 15.82 25.95
CA LEU A 727 27.37 16.70 24.78
C LEU A 727 28.60 17.61 24.74
N ILE A 728 29.01 18.03 23.54
CA ILE A 728 29.97 19.13 23.39
C ILE A 728 29.20 20.43 23.51
N GLU A 729 29.53 21.27 24.49
CA GLU A 729 29.00 22.63 24.60
C GLU A 729 29.85 23.60 23.77
N ILE A 730 29.19 24.38 22.91
CA ILE A 730 29.76 25.45 22.10
C ILE A 730 29.45 26.78 22.79
N GLN A 731 30.45 27.38 23.44
CA GLN A 731 30.33 28.70 24.07
C GLN A 731 31.00 29.78 23.20
N GLN A 732 30.21 30.63 22.56
CA GLN A 732 30.72 31.81 21.87
C GLN A 732 30.90 32.98 22.86
N ARG A 733 32.11 33.54 22.93
CA ARG A 733 32.46 34.67 23.78
C ARG A 733 32.18 36.01 23.10
N VAL A 734 32.15 37.08 23.90
CA VAL A 734 31.88 38.46 23.45
C VAL A 734 32.95 38.99 22.47
N ASP A 735 34.16 38.44 22.52
CA ASP A 735 35.26 38.71 21.57
C ASP A 735 35.15 37.91 20.25
N GLY A 736 34.11 37.09 20.10
CA GLY A 736 33.88 36.21 18.94
C GLY A 736 34.60 34.86 19.01
N SER A 737 35.45 34.62 20.01
CA SER A 737 36.13 33.33 20.18
C SER A 737 35.17 32.22 20.62
N ILE A 738 35.45 30.98 20.23
CA ILE A 738 34.66 29.80 20.62
C ILE A 738 35.46 29.00 21.65
N VAL A 739 34.85 28.73 22.80
CA VAL A 739 35.31 27.74 23.77
C VAL A 739 34.44 26.50 23.66
N LEU A 740 35.08 25.34 23.69
CA LEU A 740 34.43 24.03 23.68
C LEU A 740 34.77 23.30 24.97
N ARG A 741 33.84 22.46 25.43
CA ARG A 741 34.08 21.44 26.46
C ARG A 741 33.03 20.34 26.33
N ILE A 742 33.33 19.16 26.86
CA ILE A 742 32.32 18.13 27.11
C ILE A 742 31.54 18.52 28.36
N VAL A 743 30.22 18.40 28.34
CA VAL A 743 29.37 18.50 29.53
C VAL A 743 28.65 17.18 29.75
N GLN A 744 28.57 16.73 31.00
CA GLN A 744 27.60 15.71 31.40
C GLN A 744 26.21 16.37 31.50
N THR A 745 25.18 15.72 30.98
CA THR A 745 23.81 16.23 31.03
C THR A 745 23.08 15.75 32.29
N ALA A 746 22.02 16.46 32.65
CA ALA A 746 21.07 16.05 33.68
C ALA A 746 19.65 16.07 33.07
N LYS A 747 18.79 15.15 33.53
CA LYS A 747 17.45 14.92 32.94
C LYS A 747 16.47 16.09 33.11
N ASP A 748 16.80 17.06 33.96
CA ASP A 748 15.90 18.14 34.37
C ASP A 748 15.99 19.39 33.48
N HIS A 749 16.66 19.30 32.33
CA HIS A 749 16.88 20.43 31.41
C HIS A 749 16.49 20.09 29.96
N LEU A 750 15.63 20.93 29.37
CA LEU A 750 15.37 20.92 27.92
C LEU A 750 16.60 21.44 27.18
N VAL A 751 17.42 20.51 26.66
CA VAL A 751 18.62 20.79 25.88
C VAL A 751 18.35 20.52 24.40
N LEU A 752 18.71 21.47 23.53
CA LEU A 752 18.69 21.28 22.07
C LEU A 752 20.10 21.01 21.56
N TRP A 753 20.33 19.82 21.01
CA TRP A 753 21.59 19.43 20.38
C TRP A 753 21.42 19.14 18.88
N ALA A 754 22.53 19.21 18.14
CA ALA A 754 22.67 18.60 16.82
C ALA A 754 23.54 17.34 16.92
N CYS A 755 23.47 16.46 15.92
CA CYS A 755 24.36 15.29 15.80
C CYS A 755 25.27 15.45 14.59
N LEU A 756 26.51 14.93 14.65
CA LEU A 756 27.37 14.79 13.47
C LEU A 756 27.28 13.35 12.94
N SER A 757 27.02 13.20 11.65
CA SER A 757 27.15 11.95 10.90
C SER A 757 28.30 12.14 9.90
N TYR A 758 29.34 11.30 9.97
CA TYR A 758 30.55 11.49 9.15
C TYR A 758 31.36 10.20 8.93
N CYS A 759 32.31 10.23 7.99
CA CYS A 759 33.29 9.16 7.82
C CYS A 759 34.50 9.40 8.72
N TRP A 760 34.81 8.43 9.59
CA TRP A 760 36.02 8.45 10.42
C TRP A 760 37.31 8.46 9.57
N GLY A 761 37.39 7.56 8.57
CA GLY A 761 38.54 7.42 7.67
C GLY A 761 39.68 6.53 8.19
N GLY A 762 39.52 5.95 9.38
CA GLY A 762 40.57 5.27 10.14
C GLY A 762 40.38 5.52 11.63
N ASP A 763 41.39 5.25 12.44
CA ASP A 763 41.34 5.59 13.87
C ASP A 763 41.23 7.12 14.07
N GLN A 764 40.50 7.55 15.10
CA GLN A 764 40.24 8.97 15.37
C GLN A 764 41.32 9.54 16.30
N PRO A 765 42.21 10.44 15.83
CA PRO A 765 43.32 10.94 16.65
C PRO A 765 42.84 11.78 17.84
N ALA A 766 41.66 12.40 17.72
CA ALA A 766 41.07 13.20 18.79
C ALA A 766 40.02 12.45 19.63
N LYS A 767 39.99 11.11 19.64
CA LYS A 767 38.99 10.36 20.42
C LYS A 767 39.06 10.62 21.93
N THR A 768 37.90 10.59 22.59
CA THR A 768 37.80 10.63 24.05
C THR A 768 38.15 9.27 24.65
N THR A 769 38.97 9.27 25.70
CA THR A 769 39.41 8.08 26.43
C THR A 769 39.42 8.35 27.94
N ARG A 770 39.54 7.30 28.76
CA ARG A 770 39.68 7.40 30.23
C ARG A 770 40.85 8.31 30.64
N ALA A 771 41.88 8.40 29.80
CA ALA A 771 43.06 9.24 30.06
C ALA A 771 42.84 10.74 29.80
N ASN A 772 41.90 11.14 28.92
CA ASN A 772 41.71 12.54 28.50
C ASN A 772 40.32 13.13 28.80
N ILE A 773 39.34 12.32 29.26
CA ILE A 773 37.99 12.80 29.59
C ILE A 773 37.99 13.94 30.62
N THR A 774 38.81 13.86 31.66
CA THR A 774 38.85 14.87 32.75
C THR A 774 39.29 16.24 32.26
N GLU A 775 40.27 16.30 31.35
CA GLU A 775 40.72 17.54 30.70
C GLU A 775 39.61 18.12 29.82
N ARG A 776 38.97 17.26 29.02
CA ARG A 776 37.91 17.63 28.07
C ARG A 776 36.62 18.12 28.70
N LEU A 777 36.37 17.78 29.96
CA LEU A 777 35.26 18.31 30.76
C LEU A 777 35.48 19.78 31.18
N ASP A 778 36.74 20.23 31.27
CA ASP A 778 37.09 21.64 31.50
C ASP A 778 37.22 22.40 30.18
N MET A 779 38.07 21.90 29.27
CA MET A 779 38.30 22.50 27.95
C MET A 779 38.64 21.47 26.87
N LEU A 780 38.05 21.64 25.69
CA LEU A 780 38.39 20.93 24.47
C LEU A 780 39.01 21.93 23.47
N LEU A 781 40.32 21.82 23.21
CA LEU A 781 41.01 22.77 22.34
C LEU A 781 40.57 22.58 20.88
N LEU A 782 40.03 23.65 20.27
CA LEU A 782 39.60 23.65 18.87
C LEU A 782 40.75 23.30 17.92
N THR A 783 42.01 23.60 18.26
CA THR A 783 43.21 23.26 17.46
C THR A 783 43.33 21.77 17.19
N ASP A 784 42.96 20.94 18.16
CA ASP A 784 43.34 19.52 18.23
C ASP A 784 42.32 18.62 17.51
N LEU A 785 41.18 19.21 17.12
CA LEU A 785 40.09 18.51 16.46
C LEU A 785 40.36 18.30 14.96
N PRO A 786 40.00 17.13 14.38
CA PRO A 786 39.97 16.92 12.94
C PRO A 786 39.08 17.94 12.22
N ARG A 787 39.38 18.22 10.94
CA ARG A 787 38.73 19.30 10.20
C ARG A 787 37.23 19.09 10.00
N THR A 788 36.79 17.86 9.78
CA THR A 788 35.36 17.51 9.69
C THR A 788 34.62 17.82 11.01
N ILE A 789 35.29 17.74 12.15
CA ILE A 789 34.71 18.13 13.45
C ILE A 789 34.70 19.66 13.62
N LYS A 790 35.79 20.36 13.24
CA LYS A 790 35.85 21.84 13.22
C LYS A 790 34.74 22.45 12.36
N ASP A 791 34.53 21.88 11.18
CA ASP A 791 33.50 22.28 10.23
C ASP A 791 32.08 22.05 10.79
N ALA A 792 31.84 20.93 11.48
CA ALA A 792 30.58 20.66 12.16
C ALA A 792 30.25 21.67 13.29
N ILE A 793 31.27 22.10 14.04
CA ILE A 793 31.14 23.15 15.07
C ILE A 793 30.76 24.50 14.44
N ILE A 794 31.37 24.86 13.30
CA ILE A 794 31.03 26.08 12.55
C ILE A 794 29.57 26.03 12.07
N VAL A 795 29.11 24.89 11.54
CA VAL A 795 27.71 24.71 11.12
C VAL A 795 26.75 24.78 12.31
N ALA A 796 27.01 24.06 13.41
CA ALA A 796 26.17 24.07 14.61
C ALA A 796 26.04 25.49 15.20
N SER A 797 27.16 26.22 15.32
CA SER A 797 27.18 27.62 15.75
C SER A 797 26.38 28.53 14.81
N SER A 798 26.45 28.31 13.50
CA SER A 798 25.70 29.10 12.50
C SER A 798 24.21 28.80 12.50
N LEU A 799 23.82 27.56 12.83
CA LEU A 799 22.43 27.16 13.07
C LEU A 799 21.91 27.61 14.46
N GLN A 800 22.74 28.29 15.26
CA GLN A 800 22.47 28.72 16.64
C GLN A 800 22.20 27.56 17.62
N ILE A 801 22.77 26.38 17.34
CA ILE A 801 22.65 25.18 18.19
C ILE A 801 23.87 25.11 19.11
N ARG A 802 23.62 25.30 20.42
CA ARG A 802 24.66 25.36 21.47
C ARG A 802 25.36 24.03 21.76
N TYR A 803 24.73 22.89 21.46
CA TYR A 803 25.23 21.57 21.82
C TYR A 803 25.37 20.65 20.61
N LEU A 804 26.44 19.86 20.57
CA LEU A 804 26.75 18.96 19.47
C LEU A 804 27.14 17.58 20.02
N TRP A 805 26.49 16.52 19.53
CA TRP A 805 26.88 15.13 19.80
C TRP A 805 27.74 14.59 18.65
N ILE A 806 28.86 13.97 19.01
CA ILE A 806 29.82 13.34 18.11
C ILE A 806 30.33 12.07 18.78
N ASP A 807 30.17 10.92 18.14
CA ASP A 807 30.54 9.59 18.63
C ASP A 807 31.97 9.50 19.18
N ALA A 808 32.96 9.97 18.43
CA ALA A 808 34.38 9.94 18.81
C ALA A 808 34.71 10.80 20.04
N LEU A 809 33.82 11.74 20.43
CA LEU A 809 34.07 12.69 21.52
C LEU A 809 33.13 12.49 22.72
N CYS A 810 31.88 12.09 22.48
CA CYS A 810 30.86 11.91 23.52
C CYS A 810 30.83 10.49 24.10
N ILE A 811 31.56 9.54 23.50
CA ILE A 811 31.75 8.16 23.97
C ILE A 811 33.21 7.99 24.41
N ILE A 812 33.44 7.27 25.51
CA ILE A 812 34.78 6.96 26.03
C ILE A 812 35.28 5.69 25.31
N GLN A 813 36.06 5.87 24.24
CA GLN A 813 36.36 4.83 23.24
C GLN A 813 37.26 3.67 23.74
N ASP A 814 37.85 3.79 24.95
CA ASP A 814 38.58 2.72 25.66
C ASP A 814 37.82 2.13 26.86
N ASP A 815 36.53 2.46 27.00
CA ASP A 815 35.61 1.90 27.98
C ASP A 815 34.54 1.03 27.29
N ALA A 816 34.69 -0.29 27.39
CA ALA A 816 33.81 -1.25 26.73
C ALA A 816 32.36 -1.26 27.24
N ASP A 817 32.10 -0.71 28.43
CA ASP A 817 30.76 -0.58 29.01
C ASP A 817 30.12 0.78 28.65
N ASP A 818 30.92 1.85 28.60
CA ASP A 818 30.48 3.17 28.10
C ASP A 818 30.15 3.11 26.59
N VAL A 819 31.04 2.50 25.79
CA VAL A 819 30.79 2.22 24.37
C VAL A 819 29.53 1.37 24.19
N ALA A 820 29.30 0.38 25.05
CA ALA A 820 28.09 -0.44 24.99
C ALA A 820 26.81 0.37 25.30
N HIS A 821 26.88 1.25 26.30
CA HIS A 821 25.76 2.07 26.73
C HIS A 821 25.41 3.12 25.67
N GLU A 822 26.39 3.92 25.23
CA GLU A 822 26.15 5.00 24.28
C GLU A 822 25.67 4.46 22.93
N ILE A 823 26.25 3.37 22.41
CA ILE A 823 25.79 2.70 21.17
C ILE A 823 24.32 2.25 21.30
N ALA A 824 23.92 1.70 22.45
CA ALA A 824 22.53 1.32 22.68
C ALA A 824 21.57 2.53 22.75
N THR A 825 22.07 3.72 23.12
CA THR A 825 21.28 4.97 23.14
C THR A 825 21.30 5.78 21.84
N MET A 826 22.24 5.53 20.91
CA MET A 826 22.32 6.21 19.61
C MET A 826 20.95 6.39 18.89
N PRO A 827 20.02 5.41 18.85
CA PRO A 827 18.64 5.63 18.40
C PRO A 827 18.00 6.94 18.90
N GLU A 828 17.95 7.12 20.22
CA GLU A 828 17.33 8.27 20.89
C GLU A 828 18.09 9.57 20.59
N ILE A 829 19.42 9.49 20.54
CA ILE A 829 20.33 10.62 20.30
C ILE A 829 20.07 11.24 18.91
N TYR A 830 19.91 10.40 17.87
CA TYR A 830 19.60 10.88 16.52
C TYR A 830 18.10 11.19 16.32
N MET A 831 17.19 10.46 16.99
CA MET A 831 15.74 10.68 16.86
C MET A 831 15.26 11.98 17.53
N HIS A 832 15.85 12.34 18.67
CA HIS A 832 15.50 13.57 19.42
C HIS A 832 16.43 14.76 19.13
N GLY A 833 17.48 14.57 18.33
CA GLY A 833 18.35 15.65 17.85
C GLY A 833 17.60 16.70 17.03
N THR A 834 17.95 17.98 17.23
CA THR A 834 17.35 19.13 16.53
C THR A 834 17.55 19.05 15.03
N CYS A 835 18.74 18.61 14.60
CA CYS A 835 19.04 18.16 13.26
C CYS A 835 20.38 17.40 13.23
N THR A 836 20.57 16.54 12.25
CA THR A 836 21.86 15.89 11.99
C THR A 836 22.62 16.62 10.88
N ILE A 837 23.85 17.00 11.18
CA ILE A 837 24.83 17.51 10.23
C ILE A 837 25.48 16.29 9.59
N SER A 838 25.20 16.05 8.31
CA SER A 838 25.74 14.92 7.54
C SER A 838 26.88 15.44 6.66
N ALA A 839 28.12 15.12 7.04
CA ALA A 839 29.34 15.50 6.33
C ALA A 839 29.58 14.60 5.10
N SER A 840 28.56 14.49 4.24
CA SER A 840 28.40 13.38 3.30
C SER A 840 29.57 13.19 2.34
N ARG A 841 30.16 14.30 1.90
CA ARG A 841 31.33 14.34 1.01
C ARG A 841 32.67 13.96 1.64
N ALA A 842 32.81 14.05 2.96
CA ALA A 842 34.08 13.74 3.62
C ALA A 842 34.27 12.22 3.74
N SER A 843 35.37 11.70 3.20
CA SER A 843 35.79 10.30 3.33
C SER A 843 36.57 10.02 4.62
N THR A 844 37.14 11.07 5.21
CA THR A 844 37.88 11.03 6.48
C THR A 844 37.51 12.18 7.42
N SER A 845 37.82 12.01 8.71
CA SER A 845 37.70 13.06 9.73
C SER A 845 38.56 14.31 9.44
N THR A 846 39.60 14.17 8.63
CA THR A 846 40.63 15.18 8.37
C THR A 846 40.38 16.05 7.15
N GLU A 847 39.50 15.66 6.23
CA GLU A 847 39.23 16.41 4.99
C GLU A 847 38.52 17.74 5.22
N GLY A 848 37.55 17.79 6.15
CA GLY A 848 36.56 18.87 6.20
C GLY A 848 35.46 18.71 5.15
N PHE A 849 34.42 19.51 5.26
CA PHE A 849 33.30 19.54 4.32
C PHE A 849 32.75 20.96 4.05
N LEU A 850 33.44 22.03 4.48
CA LEU A 850 33.07 23.42 4.14
C LEU A 850 33.94 24.06 3.04
N GLN A 851 35.04 23.43 2.64
CA GLN A 851 35.84 23.88 1.50
C GLN A 851 35.08 23.82 0.16
N GLY A 852 35.56 24.61 -0.81
CA GLY A 852 35.23 24.42 -2.22
C GLY A 852 35.94 23.18 -2.77
N HIS A 853 35.43 22.67 -3.88
CA HIS A 853 35.76 21.35 -4.40
C HIS A 853 35.53 21.26 -5.91
N GLU A 854 36.28 20.40 -6.58
CA GLU A 854 36.01 20.04 -7.97
C GLU A 854 34.98 18.91 -8.03
N VAL A 855 34.27 18.81 -9.17
CA VAL A 855 33.17 17.84 -9.36
C VAL A 855 33.42 17.03 -10.62
N ASP A 856 33.75 15.75 -10.43
CA ASP A 856 34.00 14.81 -11.52
C ASP A 856 32.83 14.77 -12.51
N GLY A 857 33.15 14.88 -13.81
CA GLY A 857 32.17 14.87 -14.89
C GLY A 857 31.74 16.24 -15.40
N ILE A 858 32.05 17.35 -14.72
CA ILE A 858 31.82 18.72 -15.25
C ILE A 858 32.96 19.11 -16.21
N HIS A 859 33.10 18.37 -17.32
CA HIS A 859 34.19 18.54 -18.30
C HIS A 859 34.14 19.86 -19.10
N HIS A 860 33.08 20.67 -18.95
CA HIS A 860 32.89 21.92 -19.66
C HIS A 860 32.38 23.02 -18.72
N LYS A 861 32.95 24.23 -18.82
CA LYS A 861 32.44 25.42 -18.11
C LYS A 861 30.98 25.68 -18.52
N PRO A 862 30.09 26.08 -17.60
CA PRO A 862 28.69 26.35 -17.93
C PRO A 862 28.58 27.51 -18.92
N VAL A 863 27.82 27.30 -20.00
CA VAL A 863 27.63 28.31 -21.05
C VAL A 863 26.48 29.23 -20.64
N SER A 864 26.79 30.46 -20.23
CA SER A 864 25.77 31.44 -19.87
C SER A 864 25.18 32.11 -21.12
N LEU A 865 23.84 32.10 -21.21
CA LEU A 865 23.07 32.69 -22.31
C LEU A 865 22.14 33.76 -21.74
N ARG A 866 22.18 34.97 -22.33
CA ARG A 866 21.19 36.01 -22.02
C ARG A 866 19.92 35.75 -22.83
N VAL A 867 18.79 35.67 -22.14
CA VAL A 867 17.50 35.28 -22.71
C VAL A 867 16.40 36.29 -22.41
N LYS A 868 15.41 36.37 -23.28
CA LYS A 868 14.24 37.24 -23.12
C LYS A 868 13.21 36.57 -22.19
N LEU A 869 12.52 37.35 -21.36
CA LEU A 869 11.64 36.87 -20.30
C LEU A 869 10.15 37.23 -20.53
N PRO A 870 9.19 36.57 -19.85
CA PRO A 870 7.75 36.79 -20.02
C PRO A 870 7.27 38.22 -19.77
N ASN A 871 7.99 38.95 -18.91
CA ASN A 871 7.74 40.36 -18.60
C ASN A 871 8.34 41.33 -19.65
N GLY A 872 8.91 40.81 -20.75
CA GLY A 872 9.62 41.59 -21.77
C GLY A 872 11.06 41.97 -21.41
N GLY A 873 11.49 41.69 -20.18
CA GLY A 873 12.87 41.89 -19.72
C GLY A 873 13.85 40.86 -20.26
N ALA A 874 15.08 40.88 -19.74
CA ALA A 874 16.12 39.91 -20.08
C ALA A 874 16.85 39.44 -18.82
N GLY A 875 17.07 38.13 -18.72
CA GLY A 875 17.81 37.46 -17.65
C GLY A 875 18.94 36.59 -18.18
N LEU A 876 19.72 36.01 -17.27
CA LEU A 876 20.85 35.14 -17.57
C LEU A 876 20.56 33.70 -17.08
N ILE A 877 20.53 32.76 -18.03
CA ILE A 877 20.51 31.33 -17.74
C ILE A 877 21.88 30.74 -18.02
N SER A 878 22.22 29.63 -17.37
CA SER A 878 23.44 28.87 -17.63
C SER A 878 23.11 27.44 -18.04
N LEU A 879 23.75 27.00 -19.13
CA LEU A 879 23.69 25.63 -19.63
C LEU A 879 24.87 24.84 -19.06
N SER A 880 24.60 23.88 -18.18
CA SER A 880 25.61 22.97 -17.64
C SER A 880 25.44 21.57 -18.24
N ASN A 881 26.54 20.93 -18.61
CA ASN A 881 26.54 19.48 -18.86
C ASN A 881 26.07 18.76 -17.58
N SER A 882 25.20 17.75 -17.70
CA SER A 882 24.75 16.95 -16.56
C SER A 882 25.80 15.88 -16.26
N GLY A 883 26.94 16.33 -15.72
CA GLY A 883 28.04 15.51 -15.23
C GLY A 883 27.57 14.60 -14.09
N SER A 884 26.97 13.48 -14.48
CA SER A 884 26.11 12.61 -13.66
C SER A 884 24.83 13.27 -13.11
N GLU A 885 23.82 12.44 -12.87
CA GLU A 885 22.78 12.80 -11.91
C GLU A 885 23.40 12.80 -10.51
N TYR A 886 23.08 13.77 -9.65
CA TYR A 886 23.44 13.67 -8.24
C TYR A 886 22.79 12.40 -7.65
N ARG A 887 23.63 11.48 -7.22
CA ARG A 887 23.25 10.21 -6.61
C ARG A 887 23.94 10.14 -5.26
N SER A 888 23.18 10.37 -4.20
CA SER A 888 23.66 10.30 -2.82
C SER A 888 24.34 8.95 -2.51
N GLU A 889 23.90 7.87 -3.17
CA GLU A 889 24.53 6.53 -3.17
C GLU A 889 26.04 6.51 -3.46
N LYS A 890 26.61 7.55 -4.11
CA LYS A 890 28.05 7.64 -4.40
C LYS A 890 28.88 8.25 -3.28
N GLU A 891 28.27 9.09 -2.45
CA GLU A 891 28.94 9.85 -1.38
C GLU A 891 29.67 8.90 -0.40
N PRO A 892 30.87 9.25 0.09
CA PRO A 892 31.59 8.42 1.06
C PRO A 892 30.74 7.97 2.25
N ILE A 893 29.92 8.84 2.82
CA ILE A 893 29.07 8.49 3.98
C ILE A 893 28.05 7.40 3.67
N HIS A 894 27.52 7.40 2.45
CA HIS A 894 26.48 6.44 2.03
C HIS A 894 27.03 5.03 1.81
N LYS A 895 28.35 4.86 1.89
CA LYS A 895 29.02 3.56 1.92
C LYS A 895 29.16 2.97 3.32
N ARG A 896 29.01 3.76 4.42
CA ARG A 896 29.13 3.22 5.79
C ARG A 896 27.80 2.66 6.30
N ALA A 897 27.79 1.41 6.75
CA ALA A 897 26.60 0.77 7.33
C ALA A 897 26.00 1.54 8.53
N TRP A 898 26.85 1.92 9.50
CA TRP A 898 26.47 2.68 10.70
C TRP A 898 25.72 3.99 10.40
N CYS A 899 26.17 4.74 9.38
CA CYS A 899 25.56 6.02 9.01
C CYS A 899 24.15 5.89 8.41
N TYR A 900 23.63 4.67 8.19
CA TYR A 900 22.27 4.50 7.69
C TYR A 900 21.20 4.69 8.77
N GLN A 901 21.39 4.13 9.97
CA GLN A 901 20.46 4.35 11.08
C GLN A 901 20.45 5.81 11.52
N GLU A 902 21.62 6.45 11.52
CA GLU A 902 21.80 7.89 11.75
C GLU A 902 20.92 8.70 10.78
N ARG A 903 20.94 8.38 9.47
CA ARG A 903 20.12 9.04 8.44
C ARG A 903 18.63 8.67 8.50
N ILE A 904 18.26 7.45 8.87
CA ILE A 904 16.86 7.01 8.93
C ILE A 904 16.12 7.63 10.12
N LEU A 905 16.76 7.70 11.28
CA LEU A 905 16.12 8.09 12.54
C LEU A 905 16.11 9.61 12.75
N SER A 906 17.05 10.33 12.12
CA SER A 906 17.11 11.79 12.16
C SER A 906 15.81 12.42 11.60
N PRO A 907 15.04 13.20 12.38
CA PRO A 907 13.83 13.85 11.88
C PRO A 907 14.12 14.95 10.84
N ARG A 908 15.35 15.49 10.89
CA ARG A 908 15.86 16.66 10.17
C ARG A 908 17.36 16.45 9.89
N ILE A 909 17.80 16.65 8.65
CA ILE A 909 19.20 16.48 8.24
C ILE A 909 19.61 17.67 7.37
N ILE A 910 20.85 18.13 7.53
CA ILE A 910 21.55 18.95 6.56
C ILE A 910 22.70 18.13 5.95
N ASP A 911 22.58 17.84 4.66
CA ASP A 911 23.43 16.93 3.89
C ASP A 911 24.43 17.73 3.04
N PHE A 912 25.72 17.63 3.35
CA PHE A 912 26.80 18.31 2.63
C PHE A 912 27.44 17.34 1.63
N GLY A 913 26.90 17.24 0.42
CA GLY A 913 27.37 16.34 -0.64
C GLY A 913 28.35 16.99 -1.64
N HIS A 914 28.84 16.21 -2.60
CA HIS A 914 29.78 16.64 -3.65
C HIS A 914 29.17 17.58 -4.73
N THR A 915 27.88 17.94 -4.67
CA THR A 915 27.28 18.86 -5.68
C THR A 915 26.42 19.98 -5.10
N GLN A 916 25.98 19.85 -3.85
CA GLN A 916 24.96 20.69 -3.24
C GLN A 916 24.86 20.41 -1.74
N ILE A 917 24.30 21.37 -1.01
CA ILE A 917 23.82 21.19 0.35
C ILE A 917 22.31 21.01 0.31
N GLN A 918 21.81 19.90 0.89
CA GLN A 918 20.37 19.61 0.95
C GLN A 918 19.86 19.69 2.38
N TRP A 919 18.66 20.24 2.57
CA TRP A 919 17.85 19.95 3.75
C TRP A 919 16.99 18.72 3.48
N ILE A 920 16.86 17.84 4.47
CA ILE A 920 15.99 16.67 4.41
C ILE A 920 15.18 16.63 5.71
N CYS A 921 13.86 16.71 5.57
CA CYS A 921 12.92 16.40 6.64
C CYS A 921 11.75 15.59 6.07
N LYS A 922 10.81 15.16 6.93
CA LYS A 922 9.65 14.38 6.51
C LYS A 922 8.80 15.06 5.43
N SER A 923 8.68 16.40 5.45
CA SER A 923 7.74 17.16 4.60
C SER A 923 8.36 17.93 3.42
N LYS A 924 9.60 18.45 3.51
CA LYS A 924 10.27 19.24 2.44
C LYS A 924 11.75 18.86 2.26
N ARG A 925 12.26 19.05 1.04
CA ARG A 925 13.68 18.81 0.67
C ARG A 925 14.27 19.86 -0.29
N PRO A 926 14.46 21.12 0.14
CA PRO A 926 15.19 22.12 -0.65
C PRO A 926 16.70 21.82 -0.68
N ALA A 927 17.38 22.33 -1.70
CA ALA A 927 18.83 22.31 -1.84
C ALA A 927 19.33 23.72 -2.23
N ASP A 928 20.63 23.99 -2.02
CA ASP A 928 21.22 25.29 -2.38
C ASP A 928 21.50 25.42 -3.89
N GLY A 929 21.70 24.29 -4.58
CA GLY A 929 21.62 24.19 -6.03
C GLY A 929 21.76 22.77 -6.58
N GLY A 930 21.92 22.65 -7.90
CA GLY A 930 21.88 21.37 -8.61
C GLY A 930 20.52 20.67 -8.59
N ARG A 931 20.46 19.47 -9.18
CA ARG A 931 19.26 18.62 -9.23
C ARG A 931 19.17 17.77 -7.97
N VAL A 932 18.03 17.78 -7.29
CA VAL A 932 17.79 16.97 -6.08
C VAL A 932 17.68 15.48 -6.44
N ASP A 933 18.32 14.62 -5.65
CA ASP A 933 18.34 13.16 -5.84
C ASP A 933 16.95 12.54 -5.54
N ARG A 934 16.44 11.76 -6.50
CA ARG A 934 15.16 11.04 -6.37
C ARG A 934 15.26 9.76 -5.55
N ALA A 935 16.42 9.09 -5.50
CA ALA A 935 16.61 7.86 -4.71
C ALA A 935 16.63 8.16 -3.20
N ALA A 936 17.22 9.29 -2.81
CA ALA A 936 17.18 9.81 -1.45
C ALA A 936 15.73 10.06 -0.95
N THR A 937 14.77 10.35 -1.85
CA THR A 937 13.36 10.63 -1.50
C THR A 937 12.75 9.53 -0.63
N THR A 938 13.03 8.26 -0.91
CA THR A 938 12.39 7.13 -0.21
C THR A 938 12.78 7.10 1.29
N ASP A 939 14.06 7.26 1.62
CA ASP A 939 14.58 6.83 2.93
C ASP A 939 14.03 7.61 4.12
N ALA A 940 14.00 8.95 4.03
CA ALA A 940 13.43 9.80 5.08
C ALA A 940 11.89 9.99 5.00
N LEU A 941 11.23 9.32 4.04
CA LEU A 941 9.75 9.27 4.00
C LEU A 941 9.23 8.11 4.84
N ILE A 942 9.83 6.92 4.68
CA ILE A 942 9.56 5.66 5.39
C ILE A 942 9.10 5.91 6.83
N VAL A 943 10.01 6.37 7.72
CA VAL A 943 9.79 6.51 9.17
C VAL A 943 8.60 7.41 9.53
N GLY A 944 8.32 8.44 8.72
CA GLY A 944 7.18 9.33 8.93
C GLY A 944 5.84 8.66 8.60
N THR A 945 5.76 7.97 7.46
CA THR A 945 4.51 7.37 6.95
C THR A 945 4.16 6.00 7.54
N LEU A 946 5.08 5.31 8.23
CA LEU A 946 4.83 3.94 8.73
C LEU A 946 3.59 3.81 9.63
N LYS A 947 3.20 4.87 10.36
CA LYS A 947 2.09 4.86 11.31
C LYS A 947 0.71 4.63 10.66
N ALA A 948 0.62 4.57 9.32
CA ALA A 948 -0.59 4.33 8.53
C ALA A 948 -0.42 3.23 7.44
N LEU A 949 0.58 2.35 7.56
CA LEU A 949 0.83 1.26 6.60
C LEU A 949 0.33 -0.09 7.13
N SER A 950 -0.18 -0.94 6.25
CA SER A 950 -0.52 -2.34 6.58
C SER A 950 0.72 -3.15 6.96
N GLN A 951 0.54 -4.28 7.66
CA GLN A 951 1.68 -5.15 8.03
C GLN A 951 2.49 -5.63 6.81
N ARG A 952 1.83 -5.89 5.67
CA ARG A 952 2.50 -6.28 4.42
C ARG A 952 3.36 -5.15 3.85
N GLU A 953 2.91 -3.90 3.95
CA GLU A 953 3.67 -2.73 3.51
C GLU A 953 4.83 -2.42 4.46
N LEU A 954 4.62 -2.53 5.78
CA LEU A 954 5.69 -2.45 6.78
C LEU A 954 6.77 -3.52 6.50
N LEU A 955 6.39 -4.76 6.19
CA LEU A 955 7.32 -5.84 5.88
C LEU A 955 8.07 -5.63 4.55
N ASN A 956 7.40 -5.12 3.51
CA ASN A 956 8.06 -4.65 2.29
C ASN A 956 9.05 -3.48 2.55
N ALA A 957 8.66 -2.51 3.39
CA ALA A 957 9.51 -1.38 3.74
C ALA A 957 10.75 -1.84 4.54
N TRP A 958 10.60 -2.74 5.50
CA TRP A 958 11.71 -3.40 6.20
C TRP A 958 12.65 -4.12 5.23
N SER A 959 12.10 -4.85 4.26
CA SER A 959 12.89 -5.58 3.26
C SER A 959 13.71 -4.64 2.36
N ASN A 960 13.16 -3.47 2.03
CA ASN A 960 13.84 -2.39 1.29
C ASN A 960 14.94 -1.70 2.12
N ILE A 961 14.68 -1.46 3.41
CA ILE A 961 15.70 -0.97 4.37
C ILE A 961 16.87 -1.95 4.42
N VAL A 962 16.62 -3.25 4.63
CA VAL A 962 17.69 -4.25 4.72
C VAL A 962 18.47 -4.37 3.40
N TRP A 963 17.81 -4.28 2.24
CA TRP A 963 18.50 -4.23 0.95
C TRP A 963 19.42 -3.01 0.81
N LYS A 964 18.94 -1.81 1.14
CA LYS A 964 19.77 -0.59 1.10
C LYS A 964 20.89 -0.62 2.14
N TYR A 965 20.62 -1.16 3.33
CA TYR A 965 21.58 -1.35 4.41
C TYR A 965 22.72 -2.29 4.00
N THR A 966 22.40 -3.50 3.56
CA THR A 966 23.40 -4.53 3.21
C THR A 966 24.17 -4.25 1.92
N ARG A 967 23.79 -3.21 1.15
CA ARG A 967 24.61 -2.66 0.06
C ARG A 967 25.81 -1.81 0.53
N ARG A 968 25.94 -1.56 1.84
CA ARG A 968 26.98 -0.73 2.46
C ARG A 968 28.09 -1.55 3.08
N ASP A 969 29.27 -0.95 3.14
CA ASP A 969 30.48 -1.47 3.73
C ASP A 969 30.39 -1.40 5.26
N ILE A 970 30.84 -2.45 5.94
CA ILE A 970 30.91 -2.55 7.40
C ILE A 970 32.31 -3.00 7.83
N THR A 971 32.93 -2.27 8.74
CA THR A 971 34.35 -2.47 9.10
C THR A 971 34.56 -3.71 9.98
N PHE A 972 33.59 -4.01 10.85
CA PHE A 972 33.59 -5.20 11.70
C PHE A 972 32.32 -5.99 11.43
N ALA A 973 32.45 -7.25 10.99
CA ALA A 973 31.30 -8.03 10.54
C ALA A 973 30.26 -8.28 11.66
N GLY A 974 30.71 -8.41 12.92
CA GLY A 974 29.83 -8.55 14.09
C GLY A 974 28.90 -7.36 14.34
N ASP A 975 29.19 -6.18 13.80
CA ASP A 975 28.32 -5.00 13.88
C ASP A 975 27.05 -5.15 13.02
N LYS A 976 26.94 -6.15 12.14
CA LYS A 976 25.92 -6.19 11.07
C LYS A 976 24.47 -6.22 11.58
N LEU A 977 24.21 -6.67 12.81
CA LEU A 977 22.91 -6.48 13.48
C LEU A 977 22.87 -5.21 14.34
N LEU A 978 23.96 -4.86 15.03
CA LEU A 978 24.04 -3.65 15.87
C LEU A 978 23.77 -2.36 15.09
N ALA A 979 24.37 -2.20 13.90
CA ALA A 979 24.26 -0.99 13.08
C ALA A 979 22.89 -0.80 12.35
N ILE A 980 21.94 -1.73 12.55
CA ILE A 980 20.53 -1.59 12.15
C ILE A 980 19.57 -1.75 13.34
N SER A 981 20.06 -2.14 14.52
CA SER A 981 19.26 -2.48 15.71
C SER A 981 18.29 -1.36 16.14
N ALA A 982 18.70 -0.10 15.98
CA ALA A 982 17.89 1.08 16.26
C ALA A 982 16.67 1.21 15.32
N VAL A 983 16.83 0.84 14.05
CA VAL A 983 15.75 0.83 13.05
C VAL A 983 14.81 -0.35 13.30
N ALA A 984 15.34 -1.50 13.73
CA ALA A 984 14.52 -2.62 14.19
C ALA A 984 13.68 -2.24 15.43
N ALA A 985 14.28 -1.56 16.42
CA ALA A 985 13.57 -1.10 17.61
C ALA A 985 12.37 -0.18 17.29
N TYR A 986 12.51 0.70 16.28
CA TYR A 986 11.40 1.54 15.79
C TYR A 986 10.32 0.73 15.04
N TYR A 987 10.70 -0.33 14.31
CA TYR A 987 9.78 -1.19 13.56
C TYR A 987 8.99 -2.18 14.43
N ALA A 988 9.60 -2.70 15.50
CA ALA A 988 9.00 -3.73 16.36
C ALA A 988 7.59 -3.38 16.90
N PRO A 989 7.34 -2.19 17.49
CA PRO A 989 5.99 -1.83 17.96
C PRO A 989 5.00 -1.52 16.84
N LEU A 990 5.46 -1.30 15.60
CA LEU A 990 4.60 -1.07 14.43
C LEU A 990 4.16 -2.40 13.79
N LEU A 991 5.02 -3.41 13.83
CA LEU A 991 4.72 -4.78 13.38
C LEU A 991 4.09 -5.66 14.47
N ALA A 992 4.20 -5.28 15.75
CA ALA A 992 3.79 -6.11 16.89
C ALA A 992 4.39 -7.53 16.86
N CYS A 993 5.63 -7.66 16.38
CA CYS A 993 6.35 -8.93 16.19
C CYS A 993 7.67 -8.95 16.97
N ASP A 994 8.07 -10.13 17.44
CA ASP A 994 9.40 -10.35 18.04
C ASP A 994 10.50 -10.21 16.99
N TYR A 995 11.62 -9.57 17.31
CA TYR A 995 12.80 -9.54 16.44
C TYR A 995 13.72 -10.73 16.70
N VAL A 996 14.14 -11.42 15.64
CA VAL A 996 15.00 -12.60 15.68
C VAL A 996 16.08 -12.51 14.60
N ALA A 997 17.29 -12.11 15.00
CA ALA A 997 18.49 -12.03 14.16
C ALA A 997 18.24 -11.45 12.74
N GLY A 998 17.67 -10.23 12.65
CA GLY A 998 17.40 -9.57 11.37
C GLY A 998 16.00 -9.79 10.79
N HIS A 999 15.22 -10.72 11.35
CA HIS A 999 13.87 -11.09 10.91
C HIS A 999 12.82 -10.83 12.00
N TRP A 1000 11.54 -10.98 11.66
CA TRP A 1000 10.40 -10.91 12.58
C TRP A 1000 9.84 -12.31 12.78
N ARG A 1001 9.71 -12.76 14.04
CA ARG A 1001 9.38 -14.15 14.41
C ARG A 1001 8.08 -14.62 13.77
N GLU A 1002 7.03 -13.83 13.86
CA GLU A 1002 5.69 -14.14 13.31
C GLU A 1002 5.68 -14.19 11.78
N MET A 1003 6.58 -13.45 11.12
CA MET A 1003 6.66 -13.36 9.64
C MET A 1003 7.82 -14.18 9.04
N LEU A 1004 8.51 -14.98 9.86
CA LEU A 1004 9.78 -15.64 9.50
C LEU A 1004 9.65 -16.52 8.25
N ALA A 1005 8.52 -17.22 8.07
CA ALA A 1005 8.23 -18.05 6.89
C ALA A 1005 8.26 -17.25 5.57
N LEU A 1006 7.84 -15.98 5.58
CA LEU A 1006 7.91 -15.08 4.42
C LEU A 1006 9.32 -14.50 4.24
N GLN A 1007 10.03 -14.23 5.34
CA GLN A 1007 11.31 -13.51 5.31
C GLN A 1007 12.54 -14.40 5.09
N LEU A 1008 12.48 -15.70 5.39
CA LEU A 1008 13.56 -16.63 5.03
C LEU A 1008 13.82 -16.67 3.52
N ALA A 1009 12.87 -16.24 2.69
CA ALA A 1009 12.98 -16.09 1.24
C ALA A 1009 13.88 -14.92 0.74
N TRP A 1010 14.92 -14.55 1.49
CA TRP A 1010 15.94 -13.60 1.03
C TRP A 1010 16.85 -14.25 -0.02
N ILE A 1011 17.41 -13.42 -0.91
CA ILE A 1011 18.29 -13.79 -2.01
C ILE A 1011 19.58 -12.96 -1.91
N VAL A 1012 20.74 -13.57 -2.13
CA VAL A 1012 22.02 -12.84 -2.24
C VAL A 1012 22.08 -12.11 -3.58
N GLY A 1013 22.43 -10.83 -3.57
CA GLY A 1013 22.71 -10.03 -4.76
C GLY A 1013 24.03 -10.43 -5.44
N GLN A 1014 24.65 -9.52 -6.21
CA GLN A 1014 25.99 -9.80 -6.73
C GLN A 1014 27.02 -9.80 -5.58
N PRO A 1015 27.77 -10.90 -5.37
CA PRO A 1015 28.72 -11.00 -4.27
C PRO A 1015 29.94 -10.10 -4.49
N LYS A 1016 30.32 -9.37 -3.45
CA LYS A 1016 31.42 -8.40 -3.44
C LYS A 1016 32.57 -8.87 -2.57
N PHE A 1017 32.28 -9.42 -1.40
CA PHE A 1017 33.23 -9.62 -0.31
C PHE A 1017 33.44 -11.11 0.02
N PRO A 1018 34.60 -11.49 0.61
CA PRO A 1018 34.72 -12.80 1.27
C PRO A 1018 33.78 -12.86 2.48
N GLN A 1019 33.35 -14.06 2.86
CA GLN A 1019 32.45 -14.23 4.00
C GLN A 1019 33.14 -13.92 5.35
N PRO A 1020 32.38 -13.60 6.42
CA PRO A 1020 32.95 -13.37 7.74
C PRO A 1020 33.71 -14.59 8.26
N SER A 1021 34.99 -14.42 8.61
CA SER A 1021 35.81 -15.46 9.24
C SER A 1021 35.50 -15.71 10.72
N VAL A 1022 34.45 -15.06 11.23
CA VAL A 1022 33.96 -15.10 12.62
C VAL A 1022 32.43 -15.11 12.57
N TYR A 1023 31.79 -15.81 13.50
CA TYR A 1023 30.33 -15.84 13.61
C TYR A 1023 29.72 -14.43 13.76
N VAL A 1024 28.64 -14.16 13.02
CA VAL A 1024 27.90 -12.89 13.04
C VAL A 1024 26.42 -13.10 13.39
N ALA A 1025 25.80 -14.09 12.75
CA ALA A 1025 24.41 -14.47 12.93
C ALA A 1025 24.19 -15.92 12.43
N PRO A 1026 23.10 -16.58 12.84
CA PRO A 1026 22.72 -17.89 12.32
C PRO A 1026 22.61 -17.91 10.80
N SER A 1027 22.91 -19.02 10.13
CA SER A 1027 23.03 -19.05 8.66
C SER A 1027 21.67 -18.91 7.92
N TRP A 1028 20.54 -19.06 8.62
CA TRP A 1028 19.21 -18.67 8.15
C TRP A 1028 18.95 -17.14 8.17
N SER A 1029 19.74 -16.38 8.94
CA SER A 1029 19.72 -14.91 8.95
C SER A 1029 20.41 -14.35 7.71
N TRP A 1030 19.87 -13.27 7.14
CA TRP A 1030 20.55 -12.50 6.10
C TRP A 1030 21.82 -11.79 6.60
N ALA A 1031 22.00 -11.66 7.92
CA ALA A 1031 23.19 -11.05 8.51
C ALA A 1031 24.39 -12.01 8.58
N SER A 1032 24.20 -13.31 8.29
CA SER A 1032 25.29 -14.30 8.25
C SER A 1032 26.24 -14.10 7.07
N VAL A 1033 25.73 -13.70 5.91
CA VAL A 1033 26.52 -13.39 4.72
C VAL A 1033 27.07 -11.96 4.77
N ALA A 1034 28.24 -11.72 4.18
CA ALA A 1034 28.81 -10.38 4.04
C ALA A 1034 27.98 -9.48 3.11
N ASP A 1035 27.46 -10.05 2.02
CA ASP A 1035 26.94 -9.33 0.85
C ASP A 1035 25.58 -8.63 1.05
N SER A 1036 25.17 -7.92 -0.01
CA SER A 1036 23.84 -7.32 -0.12
C SER A 1036 22.78 -8.39 -0.37
N VAL A 1037 21.74 -8.43 0.46
CA VAL A 1037 20.57 -9.29 0.27
C VAL A 1037 19.39 -8.49 -0.26
N TYR A 1038 18.49 -9.14 -0.98
CA TYR A 1038 17.20 -8.59 -1.36
C TYR A 1038 16.11 -9.66 -1.21
N TRP A 1039 14.86 -9.22 -1.22
CA TRP A 1039 13.72 -10.09 -1.48
C TRP A 1039 13.19 -9.71 -2.85
N ASP A 1040 12.68 -10.68 -3.60
CA ASP A 1040 11.65 -10.34 -4.58
C ASP A 1040 10.53 -9.61 -3.83
N MET A 1041 10.15 -8.40 -4.27
CA MET A 1041 9.02 -7.63 -3.71
C MET A 1041 7.84 -8.57 -3.43
N ILE A 1042 7.22 -8.53 -2.24
CA ILE A 1042 6.42 -9.64 -1.70
C ILE A 1042 5.26 -10.01 -2.65
N ASP A 1043 5.58 -10.98 -3.52
CA ASP A 1043 4.83 -11.46 -4.67
C ASP A 1043 3.67 -12.37 -4.23
N GLU A 1044 2.88 -12.84 -5.18
CA GLU A 1044 1.79 -13.84 -5.02
C GLU A 1044 2.26 -15.19 -4.41
N ARG A 1045 3.58 -15.38 -4.23
CA ARG A 1045 4.19 -16.63 -3.79
C ARG A 1045 3.99 -16.87 -2.30
N VAL A 1046 3.29 -17.93 -1.92
CA VAL A 1046 3.06 -18.30 -0.51
C VAL A 1046 4.25 -19.06 0.09
N PRO A 1047 4.42 -19.09 1.43
CA PRO A 1047 5.40 -19.95 2.09
C PRO A 1047 5.11 -21.43 1.83
N ALA A 1048 6.14 -22.19 1.48
CA ALA A 1048 6.13 -23.64 1.35
C ALA A 1048 6.71 -24.35 2.60
N ILE A 1049 6.77 -23.64 3.74
CA ILE A 1049 7.34 -24.09 5.01
C ILE A 1049 6.46 -23.70 6.20
N GLU A 1050 6.46 -24.55 7.22
CA GLU A 1050 5.88 -24.32 8.55
C GLU A 1050 7.03 -24.03 9.53
N ILE A 1051 6.94 -22.97 10.34
CA ILE A 1051 7.94 -22.67 11.39
C ILE A 1051 7.52 -23.37 12.69
N LEU A 1052 8.36 -24.27 13.19
CA LEU A 1052 8.09 -25.08 14.38
C LEU A 1052 8.66 -24.44 15.67
N ASP A 1053 9.85 -23.85 15.58
CA ASP A 1053 10.59 -23.24 16.70
C ASP A 1053 11.62 -22.24 16.14
N CYS A 1054 11.95 -21.20 16.89
CA CYS A 1054 13.03 -20.27 16.53
C CYS A 1054 13.60 -19.65 17.80
N GLN A 1055 14.91 -19.82 18.00
CA GLN A 1055 15.60 -19.35 19.19
C GLN A 1055 16.87 -18.61 18.78
N VAL A 1056 17.16 -17.51 19.46
CA VAL A 1056 18.36 -16.70 19.26
C VAL A 1056 18.96 -16.37 20.62
N GLN A 1057 20.25 -16.59 20.78
CA GLN A 1057 20.98 -16.19 21.98
C GLN A 1057 21.61 -14.82 21.71
N LEU A 1058 21.08 -13.79 22.38
CA LEU A 1058 21.64 -12.44 22.32
C LEU A 1058 23.05 -12.42 22.93
N SER A 1059 24.02 -11.78 22.28
CA SER A 1059 25.36 -11.58 22.85
C SER A 1059 25.33 -10.72 24.12
N ARG A 1060 24.29 -9.88 24.27
CA ARG A 1060 23.98 -9.08 25.46
C ARG A 1060 22.45 -9.09 25.67
N PRO A 1061 21.92 -9.69 26.76
CA PRO A 1061 20.46 -9.74 27.00
C PRO A 1061 19.76 -8.38 27.09
N SER A 1062 20.49 -7.30 27.38
CA SER A 1062 19.99 -5.92 27.40
C SER A 1062 19.81 -5.29 26.01
N ALA A 1063 20.23 -5.97 24.93
CA ALA A 1063 20.17 -5.47 23.55
C ALA A 1063 19.34 -6.41 22.64
N PRO A 1064 17.99 -6.45 22.79
CA PRO A 1064 17.12 -7.41 22.09
C PRO A 1064 17.15 -7.32 20.55
N PHE A 1065 17.55 -6.17 20.01
CA PHE A 1065 17.69 -5.95 18.57
C PHE A 1065 19.16 -6.07 18.07
N GLY A 1066 20.09 -6.44 18.94
CA GLY A 1066 21.53 -6.37 18.70
C GLY A 1066 22.17 -7.65 18.15
N ALA A 1067 23.47 -7.79 18.41
CA ALA A 1067 24.25 -8.97 18.04
C ALA A 1067 23.78 -10.24 18.78
N VAL A 1068 23.95 -11.39 18.10
CA VAL A 1068 23.63 -12.73 18.61
C VAL A 1068 24.90 -13.57 18.66
N SER A 1069 25.00 -14.47 19.64
CA SER A 1069 26.11 -15.42 19.80
C SER A 1069 25.79 -16.83 19.32
N ASP A 1070 24.50 -17.16 19.21
CA ASP A 1070 23.99 -18.44 18.70
C ASP A 1070 22.53 -18.28 18.25
N GLY A 1071 21.97 -19.26 17.55
CA GLY A 1071 20.54 -19.34 17.25
C GLY A 1071 20.18 -20.35 16.17
N PHE A 1072 18.93 -20.83 16.19
CA PHE A 1072 18.42 -21.80 15.23
C PHE A 1072 16.97 -21.49 14.83
N VAL A 1073 16.56 -22.02 13.68
CA VAL A 1073 15.16 -22.18 13.29
C VAL A 1073 14.87 -23.65 13.04
N LYS A 1074 13.82 -24.19 13.66
CA LYS A 1074 13.24 -25.49 13.27
C LYS A 1074 12.03 -25.20 12.38
N LEU A 1075 11.99 -25.83 11.23
CA LEU A 1075 10.90 -25.71 10.27
C LEU A 1075 10.55 -27.08 9.71
N ARG A 1076 9.34 -27.20 9.16
CA ARG A 1076 8.91 -28.33 8.35
C ARG A 1076 8.79 -27.88 6.90
N GLY A 1077 9.39 -28.63 5.98
CA GLY A 1077 9.46 -28.28 4.56
C GLY A 1077 9.72 -29.49 3.67
N GLN A 1078 9.42 -29.36 2.37
CA GLN A 1078 9.83 -30.33 1.36
C GLN A 1078 11.34 -30.22 1.12
N ILE A 1079 12.07 -31.32 1.30
CA ILE A 1079 13.53 -31.39 1.13
C ILE A 1079 13.95 -32.54 0.22
N CYS A 1080 14.85 -32.23 -0.71
CA CYS A 1080 15.48 -33.16 -1.65
C CYS A 1080 16.95 -33.35 -1.29
N GLU A 1081 17.47 -34.58 -1.30
CA GLU A 1081 18.93 -34.79 -1.26
C GLU A 1081 19.50 -34.68 -2.68
N MET A 1082 20.62 -34.00 -2.85
CA MET A 1082 21.25 -33.79 -4.17
C MET A 1082 22.76 -33.95 -4.07
N THR A 1083 23.40 -34.46 -5.13
CA THR A 1083 24.87 -34.52 -5.21
C THR A 1083 25.39 -33.38 -6.07
N TRP A 1084 26.20 -32.50 -5.49
CA TRP A 1084 26.99 -31.49 -6.18
C TRP A 1084 28.33 -32.05 -6.64
N TYR A 1085 28.83 -31.61 -7.79
CA TYR A 1085 30.12 -31.96 -8.38
C TYR A 1085 30.83 -30.71 -8.91
N LEU A 1086 32.16 -30.64 -8.78
CA LEU A 1086 32.97 -29.54 -9.31
C LEU A 1086 33.41 -29.80 -10.76
N ASN A 1087 32.99 -28.98 -11.72
CA ASN A 1087 33.50 -28.99 -13.09
C ASN A 1087 34.55 -27.88 -13.28
N ARG A 1088 35.82 -28.28 -13.36
CA ARG A 1088 36.97 -27.36 -13.49
C ARG A 1088 37.13 -26.76 -14.90
N ASP A 1089 36.67 -27.44 -15.95
CA ASP A 1089 36.86 -27.00 -17.34
C ASP A 1089 35.98 -25.79 -17.70
N SER A 1090 34.75 -25.75 -17.17
CA SER A 1090 33.81 -24.63 -17.36
C SER A 1090 33.69 -23.69 -16.17
N LYS A 1091 34.35 -24.00 -15.04
CA LYS A 1091 34.21 -23.29 -13.75
C LYS A 1091 32.75 -23.25 -13.27
N GLN A 1092 32.14 -24.44 -13.21
CA GLN A 1092 30.73 -24.64 -12.90
C GLN A 1092 30.57 -25.74 -11.83
N VAL A 1093 29.55 -25.63 -10.99
CA VAL A 1093 29.10 -26.71 -10.11
C VAL A 1093 27.93 -27.41 -10.78
N GLN A 1094 28.07 -28.69 -11.09
CA GLN A 1094 27.01 -29.51 -11.66
C GLN A 1094 26.30 -30.28 -10.55
N VAL A 1095 25.00 -30.56 -10.72
CA VAL A 1095 24.18 -31.18 -9.68
C VAL A 1095 23.33 -32.29 -10.28
N GLU A 1096 23.51 -33.51 -9.77
CA GLU A 1096 22.68 -34.65 -10.15
C GLU A 1096 21.54 -34.86 -9.15
N ALA A 1097 20.42 -34.23 -9.48
CA ALA A 1097 19.13 -34.91 -9.53
C ALA A 1097 18.48 -34.43 -10.84
N GLY A 1098 18.57 -35.23 -11.92
CA GLY A 1098 18.04 -34.84 -13.23
C GLY A 1098 18.78 -33.70 -13.95
N LYS A 1099 20.13 -33.72 -13.97
CA LYS A 1099 21.01 -32.77 -14.72
C LYS A 1099 20.70 -31.27 -14.51
N ILE A 1100 21.18 -30.72 -13.41
CA ILE A 1100 21.22 -29.27 -13.16
C ILE A 1100 22.67 -28.75 -13.25
N SER A 1101 22.88 -27.48 -13.59
CA SER A 1101 24.21 -26.86 -13.66
C SER A 1101 24.18 -25.40 -13.17
N PHE A 1102 25.16 -25.03 -12.35
CA PHE A 1102 25.36 -23.72 -11.72
C PHE A 1102 26.72 -23.15 -12.12
N MET A 1103 26.85 -21.82 -12.18
CA MET A 1103 28.14 -21.16 -12.41
C MET A 1103 28.90 -20.94 -11.10
N ALA A 1104 30.23 -21.13 -11.11
CA ALA A 1104 31.03 -21.24 -9.89
C ALA A 1104 32.46 -20.65 -10.01
N ASP A 1105 32.65 -19.58 -10.79
CA ASP A 1105 33.80 -18.67 -10.61
C ASP A 1105 33.50 -17.24 -11.10
N ARG A 1106 34.29 -16.30 -10.60
CA ARG A 1106 34.22 -14.84 -10.79
C ARG A 1106 34.94 -14.35 -12.05
N ALA A 1107 35.74 -15.18 -12.70
CA ALA A 1107 36.87 -14.73 -13.54
C ALA A 1107 36.65 -14.72 -15.07
N THR A 1108 35.47 -15.05 -15.59
CA THR A 1108 35.21 -15.15 -17.05
C THR A 1108 33.88 -14.53 -17.50
N ALA A 1109 33.24 -13.73 -16.65
CA ALA A 1109 31.89 -13.21 -16.91
C ALA A 1109 31.79 -12.06 -17.93
N GLU A 1110 32.91 -11.55 -18.46
CA GLU A 1110 32.93 -10.39 -19.37
C GLU A 1110 32.83 -10.76 -20.87
N GLU A 1111 33.02 -12.03 -21.25
CA GLU A 1111 33.07 -12.47 -22.65
C GLU A 1111 32.11 -13.63 -22.99
N LEU A 1112 30.81 -13.50 -22.68
CA LEU A 1112 29.78 -14.42 -23.20
C LEU A 1112 28.60 -13.69 -23.86
N PRO A 1113 28.09 -14.18 -25.02
CA PRO A 1113 26.92 -13.60 -25.66
C PRO A 1113 25.66 -13.73 -24.79
N SER A 1114 24.80 -12.71 -24.86
CA SER A 1114 23.41 -12.89 -24.46
C SER A 1114 22.74 -13.97 -25.32
N TYR A 1115 21.84 -14.75 -24.70
CA TYR A 1115 20.93 -15.73 -25.34
C TYR A 1115 21.50 -17.14 -25.57
N GLU A 1116 21.50 -17.99 -24.52
CA GLU A 1116 20.71 -19.25 -24.48
C GLU A 1116 20.73 -19.94 -23.08
N SER A 1117 19.73 -20.79 -22.82
CA SER A 1117 19.66 -21.91 -21.85
C SER A 1117 20.02 -21.77 -20.34
N THR A 1118 20.28 -20.59 -19.74
CA THR A 1118 20.40 -20.49 -18.27
C THR A 1118 19.06 -20.62 -17.53
N LEU A 1119 18.80 -21.80 -16.97
CA LEU A 1119 17.56 -22.20 -16.28
C LEU A 1119 17.45 -21.76 -14.79
N PHE A 1120 18.58 -21.37 -14.18
CA PHE A 1120 18.66 -21.05 -12.75
C PHE A 1120 19.49 -19.80 -12.51
N GLN A 1121 19.14 -19.01 -11.48
CA GLN A 1121 19.96 -17.92 -10.95
C GLN A 1121 20.08 -18.07 -9.42
N GLY A 1122 21.30 -17.98 -8.93
CA GLY A 1122 21.66 -18.08 -7.51
C GLY A 1122 23.18 -18.04 -7.34
N TRP A 1123 23.64 -17.68 -6.13
CA TRP A 1123 25.06 -17.65 -5.76
C TRP A 1123 25.29 -18.59 -4.58
N VAL A 1124 26.48 -19.20 -4.54
CA VAL A 1124 26.90 -20.19 -3.55
C VAL A 1124 28.07 -19.62 -2.74
N ASP A 1125 28.01 -19.77 -1.41
CA ASP A 1125 29.18 -19.54 -0.57
C ASP A 1125 30.27 -20.58 -0.89
N ARG A 1126 31.39 -20.11 -1.44
CA ARG A 1126 32.52 -20.96 -1.82
C ARG A 1126 33.36 -21.40 -0.62
N ASP A 1127 33.35 -20.64 0.47
CA ASP A 1127 34.19 -20.91 1.64
C ASP A 1127 33.44 -21.80 2.68
N ALA A 1128 32.15 -22.06 2.45
CA ALA A 1128 31.38 -23.15 3.07
C ALA A 1128 31.56 -24.52 2.36
N LEU A 1129 32.33 -24.58 1.27
CA LEU A 1129 32.71 -25.82 0.60
C LEU A 1129 33.90 -26.46 1.33
N ARG A 1130 34.16 -27.75 1.09
CA ARG A 1130 35.24 -28.43 1.80
C ARG A 1130 36.64 -27.91 1.40
N PRO A 1131 37.58 -27.73 2.34
CA PRO A 1131 38.96 -27.31 2.03
C PRO A 1131 39.79 -28.27 1.15
N ASP A 1132 39.30 -29.49 0.90
CA ASP A 1132 39.94 -30.49 0.03
C ASP A 1132 39.44 -30.47 -1.43
N TRP A 1133 38.37 -29.71 -1.75
CA TRP A 1133 37.83 -29.60 -3.12
C TRP A 1133 38.85 -29.06 -4.14
N ASP A 1134 39.83 -28.25 -3.74
CA ASP A 1134 40.91 -27.80 -4.61
C ASP A 1134 41.88 -28.93 -5.03
N GLN A 1135 41.88 -30.08 -4.34
CA GLN A 1135 42.82 -31.18 -4.56
C GLN A 1135 42.26 -32.32 -5.44
N ASP A 1136 40.94 -32.51 -5.51
CA ASP A 1136 40.28 -33.55 -6.30
C ASP A 1136 39.48 -32.96 -7.49
N PRO A 1137 39.75 -33.35 -8.75
CA PRO A 1137 39.01 -32.89 -9.93
C PRO A 1137 37.64 -33.56 -10.13
N HIS A 1138 37.28 -34.56 -9.33
CA HIS A 1138 35.97 -35.23 -9.33
C HIS A 1138 35.21 -35.04 -8.01
N ALA A 1139 35.66 -34.08 -7.19
CA ALA A 1139 35.13 -33.84 -5.86
C ALA A 1139 33.62 -33.57 -5.86
N SER A 1140 32.91 -34.19 -4.93
CA SER A 1140 31.47 -34.07 -4.76
C SER A 1140 31.05 -33.78 -3.33
N MET A 1141 29.82 -33.30 -3.14
CA MET A 1141 29.23 -32.99 -1.84
C MET A 1141 27.74 -33.29 -1.84
N GLN A 1142 27.24 -33.88 -0.75
CA GLN A 1142 25.80 -34.00 -0.51
C GLN A 1142 25.26 -32.67 -0.02
N VAL A 1143 24.23 -32.16 -0.70
CA VAL A 1143 23.57 -30.89 -0.40
C VAL A 1143 22.07 -31.09 -0.48
N SER A 1144 21.37 -30.69 0.57
CA SER A 1144 19.92 -30.83 0.67
C SER A 1144 19.24 -29.55 0.19
N CYS A 1145 18.29 -29.67 -0.73
CA CYS A 1145 17.54 -28.55 -1.30
C CYS A 1145 16.18 -28.43 -0.62
N LEU A 1146 15.93 -27.28 0.02
CA LEU A 1146 14.68 -26.97 0.71
C LEU A 1146 13.84 -25.96 -0.09
N LYS A 1147 12.59 -26.32 -0.36
CA LYS A 1147 11.57 -25.43 -0.94
C LYS A 1147 11.16 -24.36 0.09
N LEU A 1148 11.19 -23.06 -0.27
CA LEU A 1148 10.79 -21.97 0.65
C LEU A 1148 9.49 -21.26 0.25
N ARG A 1149 9.32 -20.93 -1.03
CA ARG A 1149 8.13 -20.23 -1.57
C ARG A 1149 7.83 -20.68 -2.99
N GLU A 1150 6.56 -20.69 -3.37
CA GLU A 1150 6.09 -21.20 -4.67
C GLU A 1150 4.99 -20.31 -5.26
N ARG A 1151 4.94 -20.18 -6.59
CA ARG A 1151 3.84 -19.50 -7.31
C ARG A 1151 2.84 -20.51 -7.85
N SER A 1152 1.63 -20.47 -7.33
CA SER A 1152 0.48 -21.37 -7.60
C SER A 1152 0.02 -21.52 -9.05
N GLN A 1153 0.67 -20.84 -10.02
CA GLN A 1153 0.27 -20.87 -11.44
C GLN A 1153 1.43 -20.94 -12.46
N LYS A 1154 2.71 -20.92 -12.05
CA LYS A 1154 3.84 -20.73 -13.02
C LYS A 1154 5.16 -21.47 -12.72
N GLY A 1155 5.21 -22.39 -11.77
CA GLY A 1155 6.43 -23.16 -11.45
C GLY A 1155 7.59 -22.36 -10.82
N ASP A 1156 7.50 -21.03 -10.79
CA ASP A 1156 8.45 -20.13 -10.11
C ASP A 1156 8.53 -20.48 -8.63
N THR A 1157 9.62 -21.15 -8.27
CA THR A 1157 9.85 -21.71 -6.93
C THR A 1157 11.18 -21.17 -6.41
N LEU A 1158 11.15 -20.60 -5.20
CA LEU A 1158 12.36 -20.19 -4.50
C LEU A 1158 12.79 -21.30 -3.53
N CYS A 1159 14.04 -21.74 -3.68
CA CYS A 1159 14.65 -22.79 -2.88
C CYS A 1159 15.94 -22.27 -2.22
N VAL A 1160 16.36 -22.95 -1.15
CA VAL A 1160 17.68 -22.76 -0.52
C VAL A 1160 18.44 -24.08 -0.46
N PHE A 1161 19.75 -23.98 -0.55
CA PHE A 1161 20.64 -25.11 -0.37
C PHE A 1161 21.17 -25.15 1.06
N LEU A 1162 21.13 -26.35 1.63
CA LEU A 1162 21.52 -26.69 2.98
C LEU A 1162 22.64 -27.74 2.95
N VAL A 1163 23.66 -27.58 3.78
CA VAL A 1163 24.66 -28.64 4.06
C VAL A 1163 24.55 -29.07 5.52
N PRO A 1164 24.90 -30.32 5.88
CA PRO A 1164 24.97 -30.74 7.28
C PRO A 1164 25.95 -29.87 8.07
N ALA A 1165 25.54 -29.42 9.26
CA ALA A 1165 26.43 -28.73 10.19
C ALA A 1165 27.47 -29.72 10.76
N LEU A 1166 28.75 -29.36 10.68
CA LEU A 1166 29.85 -30.13 11.28
C LEU A 1166 29.88 -29.95 12.80
N GLU A 1167 29.45 -28.78 13.25
CA GLU A 1167 29.35 -28.32 14.63
C GLU A 1167 28.11 -28.86 15.38
N ALA A 1168 27.08 -29.32 14.65
CA ALA A 1168 25.81 -29.76 15.23
C ALA A 1168 25.19 -30.94 14.45
N PRO A 1169 25.47 -32.20 14.82
CA PRO A 1169 24.96 -33.38 14.13
C PRO A 1169 23.43 -33.41 14.02
N GLY A 1170 22.91 -33.49 12.79
CA GLY A 1170 21.47 -33.48 12.50
C GLY A 1170 20.86 -32.09 12.27
N ALA A 1171 21.64 -31.02 12.46
CA ALA A 1171 21.30 -29.68 11.99
C ALA A 1171 21.96 -29.38 10.64
N PHE A 1172 21.49 -28.31 9.99
CA PHE A 1172 21.95 -27.85 8.70
C PHE A 1172 22.43 -26.39 8.76
N ARG A 1173 23.28 -26.02 7.82
CA ARG A 1173 23.60 -24.62 7.48
C ARG A 1173 23.13 -24.33 6.06
N ARG A 1174 22.36 -23.26 5.90
CA ARG A 1174 22.07 -22.64 4.60
C ARG A 1174 23.35 -22.03 4.01
N ILE A 1175 23.60 -22.31 2.73
CA ILE A 1175 24.77 -21.82 1.97
C ILE A 1175 24.43 -21.05 0.70
N ALA A 1176 23.19 -21.16 0.20
CA ALA A 1176 22.76 -20.49 -1.03
C ALA A 1176 21.24 -20.34 -1.11
N SER A 1177 20.80 -19.49 -2.03
CA SER A 1177 19.40 -19.28 -2.43
C SER A 1177 19.32 -19.21 -3.95
N PHE A 1178 18.34 -19.89 -4.54
CA PHE A 1178 18.17 -19.90 -5.99
C PHE A 1178 16.69 -19.98 -6.39
N ARG A 1179 16.38 -19.53 -7.60
CA ARG A 1179 15.06 -19.64 -8.20
C ARG A 1179 15.06 -20.73 -9.28
N MET A 1180 14.05 -21.60 -9.23
CA MET A 1180 13.68 -22.50 -10.31
C MET A 1180 12.60 -21.81 -11.16
N VAL A 1181 12.73 -21.84 -12.49
CA VAL A 1181 11.79 -21.22 -13.43
C VAL A 1181 11.48 -22.20 -14.55
N ASP A 1182 10.21 -22.37 -14.88
CA ASP A 1182 9.78 -23.30 -15.92
C ASP A 1182 10.13 -22.81 -17.34
N ALA A 1183 10.55 -23.73 -18.21
CA ALA A 1183 11.23 -23.45 -19.48
C ALA A 1183 10.28 -23.16 -20.65
N LEU A 1184 9.29 -22.28 -20.45
CA LEU A 1184 8.23 -21.95 -21.41
C LEU A 1184 8.71 -21.15 -22.65
N TYR A 1185 9.58 -21.74 -23.48
CA TYR A 1185 9.96 -21.26 -24.82
C TYR A 1185 10.37 -22.38 -25.81
N ARG A 1186 9.53 -23.41 -25.95
CA ARG A 1186 9.40 -24.30 -27.13
C ARG A 1186 8.07 -25.06 -27.06
N ASP A 1187 7.51 -25.46 -28.20
CA ASP A 1187 6.21 -26.13 -28.31
C ASP A 1187 6.25 -27.65 -27.98
N ASP A 1188 7.18 -28.06 -27.12
CA ASP A 1188 7.25 -29.41 -26.56
C ASP A 1188 6.31 -29.52 -25.34
N PRO A 1189 5.82 -30.74 -24.99
CA PRO A 1189 5.01 -30.93 -23.78
C PRO A 1189 5.79 -30.53 -22.52
N PRO A 1190 5.12 -30.05 -21.45
CA PRO A 1190 5.80 -29.57 -20.26
C PRO A 1190 6.69 -30.67 -19.66
N LEU A 1191 7.98 -30.35 -19.58
CA LEU A 1191 8.91 -31.08 -18.73
C LEU A 1191 8.53 -30.78 -17.28
N GLU A 1192 7.71 -31.64 -16.68
CA GLU A 1192 7.68 -31.73 -15.21
C GLU A 1192 9.12 -31.90 -14.74
N ILE A 1193 9.66 -30.87 -14.08
CA ILE A 1193 10.98 -30.92 -13.47
C ILE A 1193 10.83 -31.79 -12.23
N GLY A 1194 10.87 -33.11 -12.44
CA GLY A 1194 10.69 -34.21 -11.47
C GLY A 1194 11.81 -34.32 -10.43
N VAL A 1195 12.34 -33.17 -10.01
CA VAL A 1195 13.34 -33.00 -8.96
C VAL A 1195 12.66 -33.00 -7.59
N PHE A 1196 11.39 -32.58 -7.50
CA PHE A 1196 10.62 -32.50 -6.25
C PHE A 1196 9.53 -33.59 -6.09
N SER A 1197 9.27 -34.42 -7.11
CA SER A 1197 8.27 -35.50 -7.05
C SER A 1197 8.62 -36.59 -6.03
N ASP A 1198 9.90 -36.84 -5.81
CA ASP A 1198 10.42 -37.86 -4.88
C ASP A 1198 10.80 -37.27 -3.50
N CYS A 1199 10.52 -35.98 -3.26
CA CYS A 1199 11.05 -35.26 -2.09
C CYS A 1199 10.10 -35.29 -0.89
N ALA A 1200 10.69 -35.46 0.29
CA ALA A 1200 9.95 -35.70 1.53
C ALA A 1200 9.72 -34.41 2.32
N TRP A 1201 8.54 -34.29 2.92
CA TRP A 1201 8.34 -33.38 4.05
C TRP A 1201 9.18 -33.87 5.24
N ARG A 1202 10.05 -33.02 5.78
CA ARG A 1202 10.85 -33.31 6.99
C ARG A 1202 10.91 -32.12 7.92
N ASP A 1203 11.15 -32.42 9.19
CA ASP A 1203 11.49 -31.44 10.21
C ASP A 1203 13.01 -31.18 10.14
N ILE A 1204 13.38 -29.91 10.00
CA ILE A 1204 14.73 -29.45 9.64
C ILE A 1204 15.13 -28.37 10.64
N GLN A 1205 16.28 -28.54 11.30
CA GLN A 1205 16.89 -27.46 12.09
C GLN A 1205 17.98 -26.80 11.26
N ILE A 1206 17.85 -25.49 11.01
CA ILE A 1206 18.91 -24.66 10.41
C ILE A 1206 19.53 -23.81 11.52
N ILE A 1207 20.87 -23.82 11.60
CA ILE A 1207 21.69 -22.95 12.47
C ILE A 1207 22.43 -21.90 11.63
#